data_AF-A0A397DXB5-F1
#
_entry.id   AF-A0A397DXB5-F1
#
_cell.length_a   1.000
_cell.length_b   1.000
_cell.length_c   1.000
_cell.angle_alpha   90.00
_cell.angle_beta   90.00
_cell.angle_gamma   90.00
#
_symmetry.space_group_name_H-M   'P 1'
#
loop_
_entity.id
_entity.type
_entity.pdbx_description
1 polymer ?
#
loop_
_entity_poly.entity_id
_entity_poly.type
_entity_poly.pdbx_seq_one_letter_code
_entity_poly.pdbx_strand_id
1 'polypeptide(L)'
;MFTWFKKVTAPTNYSFDGLKSVHMQLLRHRDLSESSLVELLRVSSEFLIYSDQHSAQQFFFEYFCEKNMLALFVQIGEAAPPHRVQVQLLQTLSLLVQNITTATSLYYILSNNYINRLMTCRHFQLDQEDVRDWYVTFLKALSIRLNVDTVQFFFNAATRTFPLYLEALKFRTCPEIQVQIAVKTVLLNVLRVPDDRMRRFLTHRQNMPYFMELVDQGQVLALKMQGLLNTTQQQTFPANEHKLHYVVDATIDHWYYLQDILDVPLPDLSFQLGEWVFESYLKGFVARSLVPNCHPNGQRISTLLALFLLVQVFQCMSHSPLLNAATFMYTPPPHKHSRPPLSPRFVLPKLPVATFQPHPPPPANHDTTLSSATPCSATCYLETRFPTGEWPPSDVLRLPLVDSGNVHRQSLLALLQSSDSRLCLGATAVLHAMASNKNVDRALLQDCRLKPAHNVVACPPRPTAPSEQDDSSDEDEGADLLEPAYDVECVDAMLMQLESRPRSLVHVIATLQLLEELTGARWAQKSPLSHTHETRLHTLRRTWALSLLPSSSSETHGHHLALWDKLLDKCRTAPPSSPVAVEWSHLSPFHAEDEGENDVVEKYLSLHVFMSTTHLLPAWRPLADAALEDQQHETAALKEAFQSHTAVGMDEISFLPCHLVTNPDDFLFCLLNVDAFVLVRPGRDMTRGDVQRLVPLHLTTAYADTREPSIVHVSISPSTTESLLFQSPEMAQQALLHFTTMKTAQEARKWRAIETLLNG
;
A
#
# COMPACT_ATOMS: atom_id res chain seq x y z
N MET A 1 -16.29 -6.51 21.38
CA MET A 1 -17.76 -6.70 21.47
C MET A 1 -18.18 -8.16 21.18
N PHE A 2 -17.38 -9.17 21.59
CA PHE A 2 -17.63 -10.60 21.32
C PHE A 2 -17.53 -11.43 22.61
N THR A 3 -18.40 -11.16 23.59
CA THR A 3 -18.47 -11.93 24.85
C THR A 3 -19.87 -12.50 25.12
N TRP A 4 -20.76 -12.54 24.13
CA TRP A 4 -22.12 -13.06 24.31
C TRP A 4 -22.31 -14.55 23.96
N PHE A 5 -21.32 -15.19 23.30
CA PHE A 5 -21.35 -16.65 23.13
C PHE A 5 -20.82 -17.39 24.37
N LYS A 6 -21.27 -17.02 25.57
CA LYS A 6 -21.31 -18.02 26.65
C LYS A 6 -22.40 -19.01 26.24
N LYS A 7 -22.00 -20.28 26.03
CA LYS A 7 -22.91 -21.43 25.92
C LYS A 7 -24.00 -21.26 26.99
N VAL A 8 -25.17 -20.81 26.57
CA VAL A 8 -26.37 -20.83 27.38
C VAL A 8 -26.65 -22.32 27.56
N THR A 9 -26.50 -22.81 28.79
CA THR A 9 -27.13 -24.06 29.21
C THR A 9 -28.59 -23.95 28.83
N ALA A 10 -29.00 -24.74 27.83
CA ALA A 10 -30.36 -24.73 27.30
C ALA A 10 -31.39 -24.74 28.45
N PRO A 11 -32.40 -23.86 28.44
CA PRO A 11 -33.50 -23.98 29.38
C PRO A 11 -34.17 -25.32 29.09
N THR A 12 -34.14 -26.21 30.08
CA THR A 12 -34.36 -27.64 29.91
C THR A 12 -35.81 -28.06 29.60
N ASN A 13 -36.74 -27.16 29.25
CA ASN A 13 -38.10 -27.56 28.83
C ASN A 13 -38.75 -26.54 27.88
N TYR A 14 -38.37 -26.52 26.60
CA TYR A 14 -39.18 -25.90 25.56
C TYR A 14 -40.47 -26.73 25.37
N SER A 15 -41.58 -26.27 25.95
CA SER A 15 -42.88 -26.94 25.88
C SER A 15 -43.92 -26.10 25.14
N PHE A 16 -44.93 -26.77 24.57
CA PHE A 16 -46.03 -26.10 23.87
C PHE A 16 -46.85 -25.21 24.81
N ASP A 17 -47.09 -25.65 26.03
CA ASP A 17 -47.75 -24.85 27.06
C ASP A 17 -46.92 -23.60 27.43
N GLY A 18 -45.59 -23.71 27.39
CA GLY A 18 -44.69 -22.58 27.57
C GLY A 18 -44.89 -21.50 26.50
N LEU A 19 -44.88 -21.87 25.22
CA LEU A 19 -45.11 -20.93 24.12
C LEU A 19 -46.52 -20.32 24.16
N LYS A 20 -47.54 -21.13 24.49
CA LYS A 20 -48.92 -20.66 24.67
C LYS A 20 -49.03 -19.65 25.82
N SER A 21 -48.33 -19.89 26.93
CA SER A 21 -48.27 -18.95 28.05
C SER A 21 -47.63 -17.62 27.64
N VAL A 22 -46.51 -17.67 26.91
CA VAL A 22 -45.84 -16.47 26.37
C VAL A 22 -46.79 -15.67 25.48
N HIS A 23 -47.47 -16.33 24.54
CA HIS A 23 -48.45 -15.70 23.67
C HIS A 23 -49.60 -15.04 24.47
N MET A 24 -50.19 -15.74 25.44
CA MET A 24 -51.29 -15.20 26.24
C MET A 24 -50.89 -13.98 27.07
N GLN A 25 -49.64 -13.93 27.56
CA GLN A 25 -49.11 -12.78 28.26
C GLN A 25 -48.85 -11.60 27.32
N LEU A 26 -48.26 -11.84 26.14
CA LEU A 26 -48.01 -10.79 25.13
C LEU A 26 -49.29 -10.13 24.60
N LEU A 27 -50.43 -10.85 24.59
CA LEU A 27 -51.72 -10.23 24.26
C LEU A 27 -52.10 -9.08 25.21
N ARG A 28 -51.63 -9.12 26.46
CA ARG A 28 -51.84 -8.08 27.47
C ARG A 28 -50.63 -7.18 27.65
N HIS A 29 -49.83 -6.98 26.59
CA HIS A 29 -48.56 -6.25 26.65
C HIS A 29 -48.64 -4.86 27.30
N ARG A 30 -49.80 -4.18 27.21
CA ARG A 30 -50.02 -2.86 27.82
C ARG A 30 -50.04 -2.88 29.35
N ASP A 31 -50.37 -4.02 29.96
CA ASP A 31 -50.51 -4.18 31.41
C ASP A 31 -49.25 -4.78 32.05
N LEU A 32 -48.24 -5.13 31.24
CA LEU A 32 -47.03 -5.81 31.69
C LEU A 32 -45.94 -4.83 32.10
N SER A 33 -45.10 -5.28 33.05
CA SER A 33 -43.87 -4.56 33.40
C SER A 33 -42.85 -4.62 32.26
N GLU A 34 -41.96 -3.62 32.20
CA GLU A 34 -40.88 -3.56 31.21
C GLU A 34 -40.01 -4.82 31.22
N SER A 35 -39.64 -5.33 32.41
CA SER A 35 -38.83 -6.54 32.55
C SER A 35 -39.54 -7.79 32.05
N SER A 36 -40.85 -7.89 32.27
CA SER A 36 -41.66 -9.01 31.75
C SER A 36 -41.71 -8.99 30.23
N LEU A 37 -41.93 -7.81 29.62
CA LEU A 37 -41.95 -7.68 28.16
C LEU A 37 -40.61 -8.05 27.53
N VAL A 38 -39.50 -7.57 28.12
CA VAL A 38 -38.15 -7.91 27.67
C VAL A 38 -37.95 -9.44 27.68
N GLU A 39 -38.28 -10.10 28.78
CA GLU A 39 -38.10 -11.55 28.90
C GLU A 39 -39.01 -12.33 27.93
N LEU A 40 -40.26 -11.91 27.77
CA LEU A 40 -41.20 -12.58 26.86
C LEU A 40 -40.77 -12.45 25.39
N LEU A 41 -40.23 -11.29 24.98
CA LEU A 41 -39.68 -11.09 23.64
C LEU A 41 -38.44 -11.96 23.41
N ARG A 42 -37.54 -12.03 24.40
CA ARG A 42 -36.33 -12.87 24.36
C ARG A 42 -36.68 -14.36 24.22
N VAL A 43 -37.54 -14.86 25.10
CA VAL A 43 -38.01 -16.25 25.10
C VAL A 43 -38.76 -16.58 23.80
N SER A 44 -39.53 -15.64 23.25
CA SER A 44 -40.19 -15.84 21.96
C SER A 44 -39.20 -16.11 20.83
N SER A 45 -38.10 -15.36 20.74
CA SER A 45 -37.04 -15.67 19.76
C SER A 45 -36.38 -17.02 19.98
N GLU A 46 -36.16 -17.42 21.24
CA GLU A 46 -35.55 -18.72 21.55
C GLU A 46 -36.43 -19.88 21.08
N PHE A 47 -37.73 -19.84 21.35
CA PHE A 47 -38.66 -20.86 20.85
C PHE A 47 -38.63 -20.97 19.31
N LEU A 48 -38.61 -19.84 18.61
CA LEU A 48 -38.64 -19.84 17.15
C LEU A 48 -37.34 -20.33 16.53
N ILE A 49 -36.19 -19.88 17.05
CA ILE A 49 -34.89 -20.35 16.58
C ILE A 49 -34.72 -21.84 16.89
N TYR A 50 -35.15 -22.28 18.08
CA TYR A 50 -35.12 -23.68 18.46
C TYR A 50 -35.99 -24.54 17.53
N SER A 51 -37.19 -24.05 17.19
CA SER A 51 -38.10 -24.73 16.26
C SER A 51 -37.56 -24.85 14.82
N ASP A 52 -36.80 -23.85 14.35
CA ASP A 52 -36.17 -23.88 13.03
C ASP A 52 -35.00 -24.88 12.99
N GLN A 53 -34.23 -24.97 14.09
CA GLN A 53 -33.10 -25.89 14.19
C GLN A 53 -33.52 -27.36 14.39
N HIS A 54 -34.72 -27.62 14.89
CA HIS A 54 -35.23 -28.95 15.20
C HIS A 54 -36.54 -29.22 14.46
N SER A 55 -36.45 -29.92 13.33
CA SER A 55 -37.62 -30.25 12.48
C SER A 55 -38.77 -30.94 13.23
N ALA A 56 -38.47 -31.74 14.26
CA ALA A 56 -39.48 -32.38 15.11
C ALA A 56 -40.34 -31.39 15.92
N GLN A 57 -39.92 -30.12 16.02
CA GLN A 57 -40.55 -29.06 16.80
C GLN A 57 -41.08 -27.91 15.94
N GLN A 58 -41.24 -28.15 14.63
CA GLN A 58 -41.80 -27.20 13.68
C GLN A 58 -43.18 -26.64 14.11
N PHE A 59 -43.94 -27.42 14.89
CA PHE A 59 -45.24 -27.01 15.44
C PHE A 59 -45.18 -25.72 16.31
N PHE A 60 -44.04 -25.37 16.91
CA PHE A 60 -43.88 -24.08 17.60
C PHE A 60 -43.95 -22.90 16.61
N PHE A 61 -43.29 -23.04 15.46
CA PHE A 61 -43.32 -22.02 14.41
C PHE A 61 -44.70 -21.94 13.76
N GLU A 62 -45.34 -23.09 13.51
CA GLU A 62 -46.72 -23.15 12.99
C GLU A 62 -47.71 -22.45 13.92
N TYR A 63 -47.62 -22.69 15.23
CA TYR A 63 -48.43 -21.99 16.22
C TYR A 63 -48.20 -20.47 16.20
N PHE A 64 -46.94 -20.04 16.13
CA PHE A 64 -46.60 -18.62 16.00
C PHE A 64 -47.24 -17.98 14.77
N CYS A 65 -47.25 -18.71 13.65
CA CYS A 65 -47.87 -18.28 12.41
C CYS A 65 -49.40 -18.21 12.51
N GLU A 66 -50.03 -19.27 13.00
CA GLU A 66 -51.49 -19.36 13.19
C GLU A 66 -52.03 -18.26 14.09
N LYS A 67 -51.27 -17.87 15.12
CA LYS A 67 -51.64 -16.80 16.05
C LYS A 67 -51.16 -15.43 15.63
N ASN A 68 -50.46 -15.32 14.50
CA ASN A 68 -49.95 -14.05 13.97
C ASN A 68 -49.15 -13.26 15.03
N MET A 69 -48.34 -13.96 15.80
CA MET A 69 -47.63 -13.37 16.95
C MET A 69 -46.63 -12.28 16.52
N LEU A 70 -46.13 -12.31 15.28
CA LEU A 70 -45.31 -11.23 14.73
C LEU A 70 -46.06 -9.89 14.68
N ALA A 71 -47.39 -9.91 14.49
CA ALA A 71 -48.20 -8.69 14.57
C ALA A 71 -48.19 -8.07 15.98
N LEU A 72 -48.09 -8.89 17.03
CA LEU A 72 -47.95 -8.39 18.41
C LEU A 72 -46.63 -7.64 18.59
N PHE A 73 -45.55 -8.10 17.96
CA PHE A 73 -44.26 -7.40 17.99
C PHE A 73 -44.35 -6.03 17.32
N VAL A 74 -45.07 -5.94 16.19
CA VAL A 74 -45.35 -4.65 15.54
C VAL A 74 -46.19 -3.75 16.43
N GLN A 75 -47.26 -4.27 17.04
CA GLN A 75 -48.11 -3.51 17.95
C GLN A 75 -47.34 -2.98 19.16
N ILE A 76 -46.45 -3.78 19.74
CA ILE A 76 -45.57 -3.35 20.84
C ILE A 76 -44.65 -2.22 20.36
N GLY A 77 -44.04 -2.34 19.18
CA GLY A 77 -43.20 -1.30 18.59
C GLY A 77 -43.95 0.00 18.29
N GLU A 78 -45.19 -0.10 17.80
CA GLU A 78 -46.05 1.06 17.50
C GLU A 78 -46.68 1.69 18.76
N ALA A 79 -46.67 1.00 19.90
CA ALA A 79 -47.21 1.49 21.17
C ALA A 79 -46.24 2.40 21.94
N ALA A 80 -45.22 2.95 21.28
CA ALA A 80 -44.16 3.77 21.89
C ALA A 80 -43.54 3.11 23.14
N PRO A 81 -42.93 1.92 22.99
CA PRO A 81 -42.49 1.13 24.12
C PRO A 81 -41.30 1.79 24.84
N PRO A 82 -41.07 1.49 26.14
CA PRO A 82 -39.91 1.98 26.88
C PRO A 82 -38.58 1.58 26.24
N HIS A 83 -37.50 2.30 26.58
CA HIS A 83 -36.17 2.14 26.01
C HIS A 83 -35.69 0.67 25.98
N ARG A 84 -35.77 -0.07 27.10
CA ARG A 84 -35.24 -1.45 27.12
C ARG A 84 -36.07 -2.41 26.27
N VAL A 85 -37.37 -2.15 26.15
CA VAL A 85 -38.27 -2.94 25.29
C VAL A 85 -37.97 -2.65 23.81
N GLN A 86 -37.65 -1.40 23.43
CA GLN A 86 -37.19 -1.08 22.08
C GLN A 86 -35.93 -1.87 21.72
N VAL A 87 -34.91 -1.82 22.59
CA VAL A 87 -33.66 -2.56 22.42
C VAL A 87 -33.93 -4.06 22.27
N GLN A 88 -34.70 -4.65 23.18
CA GLN A 88 -35.00 -6.09 23.14
C GLN A 88 -35.82 -6.47 21.90
N LEU A 89 -36.76 -5.63 21.47
CA LEU A 89 -37.54 -5.88 20.27
C LEU A 89 -36.65 -5.93 19.02
N LEU A 90 -35.75 -4.96 18.87
CA LEU A 90 -34.78 -4.93 17.77
C LEU A 90 -33.80 -6.10 17.83
N GLN A 91 -33.34 -6.50 19.02
CA GLN A 91 -32.52 -7.69 19.24
C GLN A 91 -33.25 -8.96 18.78
N THR A 92 -34.46 -9.17 19.29
CA THR A 92 -35.32 -10.32 18.96
C THR A 92 -35.53 -10.40 17.44
N LEU A 93 -35.89 -9.30 16.79
CA LEU A 93 -36.10 -9.26 15.34
C LEU A 93 -34.82 -9.53 14.55
N SER A 94 -33.69 -8.95 14.96
CA SER A 94 -32.38 -9.18 14.34
C SER A 94 -31.99 -10.65 14.42
N LEU A 95 -32.15 -11.27 15.59
CA LEU A 95 -31.82 -12.67 15.81
C LEU A 95 -32.72 -13.60 14.99
N LEU A 96 -34.02 -13.31 14.88
CA LEU A 96 -34.94 -14.09 14.07
C LEU A 96 -34.53 -14.09 12.59
N VAL A 97 -34.29 -12.91 12.02
CA VAL A 97 -33.89 -12.75 10.62
C VAL A 97 -32.53 -13.42 10.34
N GLN A 98 -31.58 -13.31 11.28
CA GLN A 98 -30.24 -13.89 11.10
C GLN A 98 -30.24 -15.42 11.22
N ASN A 99 -31.02 -16.01 12.12
CA ASN A 99 -30.88 -17.43 12.47
C ASN A 99 -31.91 -18.34 11.82
N ILE A 100 -33.05 -17.82 11.34
CA ILE A 100 -34.04 -18.66 10.65
C ILE A 100 -33.55 -19.01 9.25
N THR A 101 -33.40 -20.30 9.01
CA THR A 101 -32.84 -20.87 7.77
C THR A 101 -33.90 -21.52 6.90
N THR A 102 -35.00 -22.02 7.47
CA THR A 102 -36.07 -22.63 6.69
C THR A 102 -36.76 -21.60 5.80
N ALA A 103 -36.80 -21.86 4.49
CA ALA A 103 -37.30 -20.91 3.49
C ALA A 103 -38.76 -20.48 3.73
N THR A 104 -39.64 -21.42 4.06
CA THR A 104 -41.05 -21.13 4.36
C THR A 104 -41.20 -20.23 5.59
N SER A 105 -40.44 -20.52 6.66
CA SER A 105 -40.40 -19.72 7.89
C SER A 105 -39.87 -18.31 7.64
N LEU A 106 -38.80 -18.20 6.85
CA LEU A 106 -38.22 -16.91 6.46
C LEU A 106 -39.23 -16.09 5.63
N TYR A 107 -39.86 -16.70 4.62
CA TYR A 107 -40.86 -16.02 3.81
C TYR A 107 -42.07 -15.57 4.63
N TYR A 108 -42.51 -16.33 5.62
CA TYR A 108 -43.58 -15.88 6.51
C TYR A 108 -43.22 -14.59 7.27
N ILE A 109 -42.00 -14.53 7.82
CA ILE A 109 -41.51 -13.36 8.55
C ILE A 109 -41.44 -12.12 7.65
N LEU A 110 -41.00 -12.29 6.40
CA LEU A 110 -40.83 -11.19 5.45
C LEU A 110 -42.13 -10.75 4.76
N SER A 111 -43.04 -11.69 4.45
CA SER A 111 -44.16 -11.48 3.51
C SER A 111 -45.29 -10.59 4.00
N ASN A 112 -45.52 -10.48 5.31
CA ASN A 112 -46.68 -9.77 5.85
C ASN A 112 -46.47 -8.25 6.01
N ASN A 113 -45.44 -7.69 5.38
CA ASN A 113 -45.08 -6.26 5.45
C ASN A 113 -44.80 -5.74 6.89
N TYR A 114 -44.78 -6.62 7.89
CA TYR A 114 -44.49 -6.28 9.29
C TYR A 114 -43.08 -5.73 9.46
N ILE A 115 -42.12 -6.31 8.73
CA ILE A 115 -40.74 -5.84 8.72
C ILE A 115 -40.65 -4.40 8.20
N ASN A 116 -41.31 -4.08 7.09
CA ASN A 116 -41.33 -2.69 6.59
C ASN A 116 -42.03 -1.73 7.55
N ARG A 117 -43.10 -2.16 8.24
CA ARG A 117 -43.76 -1.36 9.29
C ARG A 117 -42.83 -1.10 10.47
N LEU A 118 -42.11 -2.11 10.94
CA LEU A 118 -41.13 -1.98 12.02
C LEU A 118 -39.98 -1.07 11.63
N MET A 119 -39.46 -1.20 10.41
CA MET A 119 -38.41 -0.30 9.91
C MET A 119 -38.88 1.15 9.84
N THR A 120 -40.10 1.40 9.34
CA THR A 120 -40.67 2.74 9.22
C THR A 120 -41.30 3.27 10.51
N CYS A 121 -41.21 2.52 11.61
CA CYS A 121 -41.76 2.89 12.90
C CYS A 121 -41.02 4.11 13.47
N ARG A 122 -41.76 5.19 13.74
CA ARG A 122 -41.20 6.45 14.24
C ARG A 122 -40.95 6.48 15.75
N HIS A 123 -41.34 5.43 16.47
CA HIS A 123 -41.25 5.39 17.92
C HIS A 123 -39.90 4.90 18.44
N PHE A 124 -39.03 4.39 17.55
CA PHE A 124 -37.66 4.07 17.92
C PHE A 124 -36.86 5.35 18.17
N GLN A 125 -36.27 5.47 19.36
CA GLN A 125 -35.44 6.60 19.78
C GLN A 125 -34.02 6.46 19.21
N LEU A 126 -33.88 6.70 17.91
CA LEU A 126 -32.62 6.52 17.15
C LEU A 126 -31.50 7.49 17.56
N ASP A 127 -31.80 8.49 18.37
CA ASP A 127 -30.85 9.37 19.04
C ASP A 127 -30.09 8.66 20.18
N GLN A 128 -30.69 7.63 20.78
CA GLN A 128 -30.06 6.80 21.81
C GLN A 128 -29.14 5.75 21.17
N GLU A 129 -27.88 5.68 21.64
CA GLU A 129 -26.83 4.80 21.12
C GLU A 129 -27.28 3.33 21.10
N ASP A 130 -27.75 2.79 22.22
CA ASP A 130 -28.20 1.39 22.31
C ASP A 130 -29.30 1.06 21.28
N VAL A 131 -30.31 1.93 21.13
CA VAL A 131 -31.41 1.71 20.19
C VAL A 131 -30.92 1.82 18.76
N ARG A 132 -30.09 2.83 18.45
CA ARG A 132 -29.48 3.02 17.13
C ARG A 132 -28.66 1.80 16.71
N ASP A 133 -27.83 1.27 17.59
CA ASP A 133 -26.90 0.19 17.24
C ASP A 133 -27.66 -1.11 16.93
N TRP A 134 -28.69 -1.40 17.71
CA TRP A 134 -29.59 -2.53 17.43
C TRP A 134 -30.46 -2.30 16.21
N TYR A 135 -30.86 -1.06 15.93
CA TYR A 135 -31.59 -0.72 14.72
C TYR A 135 -30.74 -0.92 13.47
N VAL A 136 -29.49 -0.44 13.48
CA VAL A 136 -28.55 -0.63 12.37
C VAL A 136 -28.18 -2.12 12.21
N THR A 137 -28.03 -2.85 13.32
CA THR A 137 -27.85 -4.32 13.30
C THR A 137 -29.03 -5.03 12.67
N PHE A 138 -30.26 -4.57 12.95
CA PHE A 138 -31.47 -5.07 12.33
C PHE A 138 -31.49 -4.79 10.83
N LEU A 139 -31.18 -3.58 10.37
CA LEU A 139 -31.06 -3.27 8.94
C LEU A 139 -30.01 -4.16 8.26
N LYS A 140 -28.85 -4.37 8.91
CA LYS A 140 -27.81 -5.27 8.42
C LYS A 140 -28.32 -6.70 8.27
N ALA A 141 -29.02 -7.22 9.28
CA ALA A 141 -29.63 -8.55 9.24
C ALA A 141 -30.58 -8.70 8.04
N LEU A 142 -31.43 -7.70 7.79
CA LEU A 142 -32.35 -7.70 6.65
C LEU A 142 -31.61 -7.66 5.31
N SER A 143 -30.56 -6.84 5.19
CA SER A 143 -29.78 -6.72 3.96
C SER A 143 -29.10 -8.02 3.54
N ILE A 144 -28.71 -8.88 4.50
CA ILE A 144 -28.11 -10.19 4.23
C ILE A 144 -29.14 -11.16 3.62
N ARG A 145 -30.43 -10.98 3.96
CA ARG A 145 -31.53 -11.78 3.41
C ARG A 145 -32.08 -11.23 2.09
N LEU A 146 -31.56 -10.09 1.61
CA LEU A 146 -31.99 -9.47 0.38
C LEU A 146 -31.35 -10.17 -0.83
N ASN A 147 -32.17 -10.78 -1.67
CA ASN A 147 -31.77 -11.44 -2.91
C ASN A 147 -32.90 -11.33 -3.95
N VAL A 148 -32.72 -11.95 -5.12
CA VAL A 148 -33.70 -11.90 -6.23
C VAL A 148 -35.08 -12.42 -5.82
N ASP A 149 -35.14 -13.43 -4.95
CA ASP A 149 -36.39 -14.06 -4.53
C ASP A 149 -37.10 -13.27 -3.42
N THR A 150 -36.35 -12.57 -2.57
CA THR A 150 -36.88 -11.83 -1.41
C THR A 150 -37.08 -10.34 -1.66
N VAL A 151 -36.50 -9.76 -2.73
CA VAL A 151 -36.54 -8.31 -3.02
C VAL A 151 -37.95 -7.73 -3.01
N GLN A 152 -38.94 -8.51 -3.45
CA GLN A 152 -40.34 -8.10 -3.49
C GLN A 152 -40.96 -7.82 -2.12
N PHE A 153 -40.38 -8.34 -1.03
CA PHE A 153 -40.83 -8.06 0.34
C PHE A 153 -40.29 -6.73 0.87
N PHE A 154 -39.18 -6.24 0.30
CA PHE A 154 -38.52 -5.01 0.74
C PHE A 154 -38.78 -3.83 -0.19
N PHE A 155 -39.01 -4.09 -1.47
CA PHE A 155 -39.22 -3.07 -2.49
C PHE A 155 -40.66 -3.07 -2.99
N ASN A 156 -41.37 -1.97 -2.76
CA ASN A 156 -42.71 -1.79 -3.31
C ASN A 156 -42.62 -1.13 -4.69
N ALA A 157 -42.81 -1.94 -5.73
CA ALA A 157 -42.74 -1.48 -7.13
C ALA A 157 -43.88 -0.51 -7.52
N ALA A 158 -45.04 -0.59 -6.87
CA ALA A 158 -46.19 0.26 -7.19
C ALA A 158 -45.99 1.69 -6.69
N THR A 159 -45.50 1.84 -5.46
CA THR A 159 -45.20 3.14 -4.85
C THR A 159 -43.77 3.62 -5.09
N ARG A 160 -42.92 2.77 -5.68
CA ARG A 160 -41.47 2.99 -5.84
C ARG A 160 -40.81 3.36 -4.52
N THR A 161 -41.12 2.62 -3.46
CA THR A 161 -40.54 2.86 -2.13
C THR A 161 -39.64 1.71 -1.71
N PHE A 162 -38.47 2.07 -1.17
CA PHE A 162 -37.50 1.11 -0.66
C PHE A 162 -37.08 1.46 0.78
N PRO A 163 -37.87 1.05 1.79
CA PRO A 163 -37.61 1.39 3.18
C PRO A 163 -36.19 1.02 3.63
N LEU A 164 -35.66 -0.14 3.23
CA LEU A 164 -34.34 -0.60 3.69
C LEU A 164 -33.22 0.34 3.27
N TYR A 165 -33.28 0.82 2.02
CA TYR A 165 -32.34 1.80 1.49
C TYR A 165 -32.48 3.16 2.18
N LEU A 166 -33.72 3.68 2.28
CA LEU A 166 -33.98 5.01 2.83
C LEU A 166 -33.67 5.10 4.34
N GLU A 167 -33.99 4.06 5.11
CA GLU A 167 -33.70 3.99 6.54
C GLU A 167 -32.20 3.88 6.81
N ALA A 168 -31.46 3.12 5.99
CA ALA A 168 -29.99 3.06 6.09
C ALA A 168 -29.34 4.43 5.83
N LEU A 169 -29.84 5.19 4.86
CA LEU A 169 -29.30 6.52 4.52
C LEU A 169 -29.46 7.57 5.62
N LYS A 170 -30.32 7.36 6.62
CA LYS A 170 -30.44 8.27 7.78
C LYS A 170 -29.16 8.30 8.61
N PHE A 171 -28.35 7.25 8.57
CA PHE A 171 -27.12 7.10 9.36
C PHE A 171 -25.85 7.37 8.56
N ARG A 172 -25.95 7.88 7.33
CA ARG A 172 -24.79 8.09 6.43
C ARG A 172 -23.73 9.05 6.98
N THR A 173 -24.13 9.99 7.85
CA THR A 173 -23.24 10.96 8.50
C THR A 173 -22.98 10.61 9.97
N CYS A 174 -23.32 9.39 10.43
CA CYS A 174 -23.06 8.97 11.80
C CYS A 174 -21.55 8.91 12.06
N PRO A 175 -21.01 9.52 13.12
CA PRO A 175 -19.57 9.53 13.39
C PRO A 175 -19.02 8.17 13.86
N GLU A 176 -19.89 7.25 14.26
CA GLU A 176 -19.48 5.97 14.84
C GLU A 176 -19.06 4.96 13.75
N ILE A 177 -17.83 4.47 13.86
CA ILE A 177 -17.19 3.59 12.86
C ILE A 177 -18.00 2.30 12.63
N GLN A 178 -18.52 1.68 13.69
CA GLN A 178 -19.28 0.43 13.57
C GLN A 178 -20.60 0.63 12.80
N VAL A 179 -21.31 1.72 13.10
CA VAL A 179 -22.51 2.13 12.37
C VAL A 179 -22.18 2.42 10.90
N GLN A 180 -21.10 3.16 10.62
CA GLN A 180 -20.68 3.45 9.24
C GLN A 180 -20.40 2.15 8.45
N ILE A 181 -19.65 1.21 9.02
CA ILE A 181 -19.36 -0.09 8.39
C ILE A 181 -20.65 -0.85 8.10
N ALA A 182 -21.57 -0.90 9.06
CA ALA A 182 -22.84 -1.58 8.89
C ALA A 182 -23.72 -0.93 7.81
N VAL A 183 -23.82 0.39 7.78
CA VAL A 183 -24.56 1.14 6.75
C VAL A 183 -23.94 0.92 5.36
N LYS A 184 -22.62 1.06 5.22
CA LYS A 184 -21.91 0.76 3.96
C LYS A 184 -22.18 -0.67 3.49
N THR A 185 -22.16 -1.64 4.41
CA THR A 185 -22.50 -3.05 4.11
C THR A 185 -23.94 -3.21 3.61
N VAL A 186 -24.91 -2.59 4.29
CA VAL A 186 -26.32 -2.62 3.90
C VAL A 186 -26.49 -2.06 2.49
N LEU A 187 -25.88 -0.89 2.21
CA LEU A 187 -25.98 -0.24 0.91
C LEU A 187 -25.32 -1.09 -0.19
N LEU A 188 -24.15 -1.67 0.04
CA LEU A 188 -23.52 -2.57 -0.94
C LEU A 188 -24.37 -3.82 -1.22
N ASN A 189 -24.97 -4.43 -0.20
CA ASN A 189 -25.87 -5.56 -0.37
C ASN A 189 -27.11 -5.18 -1.20
N VAL A 190 -27.68 -4.00 -0.94
CA VAL A 190 -28.77 -3.43 -1.72
C VAL A 190 -28.36 -3.25 -3.19
N LEU A 191 -27.20 -2.68 -3.47
CA LEU A 191 -26.74 -2.41 -4.83
C LEU A 191 -26.46 -3.70 -5.63
N ARG A 192 -26.02 -4.77 -4.96
CA ARG A 192 -25.65 -6.04 -5.60
C ARG A 192 -26.84 -6.86 -6.13
N VAL A 193 -28.07 -6.59 -5.67
CA VAL A 193 -29.23 -7.41 -6.04
C VAL A 193 -29.65 -7.17 -7.51
N PRO A 194 -29.78 -8.23 -8.33
CA PRO A 194 -30.17 -8.11 -9.74
C PRO A 194 -31.69 -8.09 -9.94
N ASP A 195 -32.36 -6.99 -9.54
CA ASP A 195 -33.79 -6.72 -9.84
C ASP A 195 -33.96 -5.39 -10.61
N ASP A 196 -34.44 -5.45 -11.84
CA ASP A 196 -34.55 -4.27 -12.72
C ASP A 196 -35.40 -3.13 -12.14
N ARG A 197 -36.45 -3.44 -11.39
CA ARG A 197 -37.36 -2.42 -10.85
C ARG A 197 -36.68 -1.62 -9.75
N MET A 198 -35.98 -2.32 -8.85
CA MET A 198 -35.16 -1.73 -7.80
C MET A 198 -33.98 -0.96 -8.37
N ARG A 199 -33.29 -1.50 -9.39
CA ARG A 199 -32.16 -0.83 -10.05
C ARG A 199 -32.57 0.49 -10.69
N ARG A 200 -33.69 0.53 -11.41
CA ARG A 200 -34.26 1.78 -11.95
C ARG A 200 -34.65 2.79 -10.87
N PHE A 201 -35.08 2.32 -9.70
CA PHE A 201 -35.32 3.20 -8.55
C PHE A 201 -34.02 3.82 -8.04
N LEU A 202 -32.97 3.01 -7.85
CA LEU A 202 -31.66 3.46 -7.37
C LEU A 202 -30.98 4.43 -8.35
N THR A 203 -31.16 4.22 -9.67
CA THR A 203 -30.60 5.11 -10.71
C THR A 203 -31.43 6.34 -11.00
N HIS A 204 -32.56 6.53 -10.31
CA HIS A 204 -33.35 7.73 -10.46
C HIS A 204 -32.64 8.93 -9.83
N ARG A 205 -32.59 10.06 -10.55
CA ARG A 205 -32.07 11.36 -10.08
C ARG A 205 -32.38 11.75 -8.62
N GLN A 206 -33.55 11.40 -8.09
CA GLN A 206 -33.94 11.72 -6.71
C GLN A 206 -33.20 10.89 -5.65
N ASN A 207 -32.73 9.69 -5.99
CA ASN A 207 -32.04 8.75 -5.09
C ASN A 207 -30.52 8.76 -5.28
N MET A 208 -30.03 9.47 -6.30
CA MET A 208 -28.63 9.67 -6.58
C MET A 208 -27.83 10.63 -5.66
N PRO A 209 -28.43 11.57 -4.89
CA PRO A 209 -27.66 12.53 -4.09
C PRO A 209 -26.63 11.92 -3.12
N TYR A 210 -26.90 10.72 -2.60
CA TYR A 210 -25.95 10.02 -1.73
C TYR A 210 -24.59 9.79 -2.42
N PHE A 211 -24.58 9.38 -3.68
CA PHE A 211 -23.34 9.08 -4.40
C PHE A 211 -22.56 10.35 -4.75
N MET A 212 -23.25 11.45 -5.01
CA MET A 212 -22.63 12.78 -5.11
C MET A 212 -21.97 13.20 -3.79
N GLU A 213 -22.70 13.02 -2.68
CA GLU A 213 -22.20 13.32 -1.35
C GLU A 213 -20.94 12.49 -1.02
N LEU A 214 -20.83 11.25 -1.50
CA LEU A 214 -19.60 10.47 -1.36
C LEU A 214 -18.42 11.12 -2.08
N VAL A 215 -18.59 11.61 -3.31
CA VAL A 215 -17.51 12.32 -4.03
C VAL A 215 -17.09 13.58 -3.28
N ASP A 216 -18.06 14.33 -2.73
CA ASP A 216 -17.79 15.52 -1.93
C ASP A 216 -17.08 15.18 -0.61
N GLN A 217 -17.42 14.07 0.04
CA GLN A 217 -16.74 13.58 1.24
C GLN A 217 -15.24 13.33 1.00
N GLY A 218 -14.85 12.84 -0.18
CA GLY A 218 -13.45 12.73 -0.57
C GLY A 218 -12.72 14.07 -0.53
N GLN A 219 -13.35 15.16 -1.02
CA GLN A 219 -12.80 16.51 -0.93
C GLN A 219 -12.74 17.02 0.51
N VAL A 220 -13.78 16.74 1.32
CA VAL A 220 -13.81 17.12 2.74
C VAL A 220 -12.66 16.46 3.51
N LEU A 221 -12.39 15.18 3.27
CA LEU A 221 -11.26 14.47 3.88
C LEU A 221 -9.92 15.10 3.46
N ALA A 222 -9.73 15.40 2.18
CA ALA A 222 -8.54 16.08 1.68
C ALA A 222 -8.34 17.48 2.31
N LEU A 223 -9.42 18.27 2.44
CA LEU A 223 -9.38 19.58 3.09
C LEU A 223 -9.10 19.47 4.59
N LYS A 224 -9.62 18.42 5.25
CA LYS A 224 -9.31 18.13 6.66
C LYS A 224 -7.83 17.81 6.83
N MET A 225 -7.23 17.04 5.92
CA MET A 225 -5.78 16.81 5.90
C MET A 225 -5.03 18.14 5.72
N GLN A 226 -5.41 18.96 4.74
CA GLN A 226 -4.77 20.26 4.52
C GLN A 226 -4.88 21.18 5.75
N GLY A 227 -6.02 21.19 6.44
CA GLY A 227 -6.21 21.94 7.68
C GLY A 227 -5.26 21.50 8.80
N LEU A 228 -5.02 20.18 8.93
CA LEU A 228 -4.01 19.65 9.85
C LEU A 228 -2.60 20.08 9.44
N LEU A 229 -2.27 20.06 8.15
CA LEU A 229 -0.96 20.51 7.65
C LEU A 229 -0.72 22.00 7.90
N ASN A 230 -1.75 22.84 7.73
CA ASN A 230 -1.67 24.28 7.94
C ASN A 230 -1.48 24.66 9.42
N THR A 231 -2.07 23.89 10.34
CA THR A 231 -1.97 24.14 11.79
C THR A 231 -0.72 23.54 12.41
N THR A 232 -0.01 22.68 11.67
CA THR A 232 1.14 21.98 12.20
C THR A 232 2.42 22.80 11.99
N GLN A 233 2.92 23.37 13.09
CA GLN A 233 4.28 23.89 13.17
C GLN A 233 5.22 22.76 13.63
N GLN A 234 6.52 22.87 13.36
CA GLN A 234 7.52 21.84 13.70
C GLN A 234 7.45 21.37 15.18
N GLN A 235 7.03 22.25 16.10
CA GLN A 235 6.93 21.94 17.54
C GLN A 235 5.64 21.18 17.94
N THR A 236 4.58 21.20 17.12
CA THR A 236 3.28 20.56 17.43
C THR A 236 3.01 19.31 16.58
N PHE A 237 3.93 18.95 15.68
CA PHE A 237 3.77 17.82 14.76
C PHE A 237 3.50 16.47 15.45
N PRO A 238 4.20 16.07 16.52
CA PRO A 238 3.97 14.76 17.15
C PRO A 238 2.52 14.55 17.63
N ALA A 239 1.83 15.62 18.06
CA ALA A 239 0.45 15.54 18.51
C ALA A 239 -0.57 15.47 17.37
N ASN A 240 -0.23 16.04 16.21
CA ASN A 240 -1.09 16.05 15.02
C ASN A 240 -0.83 14.87 14.08
N GLU A 241 0.32 14.22 14.19
CA GLU A 241 0.72 13.06 13.37
C GLU A 241 -0.29 11.92 13.45
N HIS A 242 -0.70 11.52 14.66
CA HIS A 242 -1.74 10.48 14.83
C HIS A 242 -3.08 10.88 14.21
N LYS A 243 -3.46 12.16 14.31
CA LYS A 243 -4.71 12.66 13.68
C LYS A 243 -4.59 12.65 12.16
N LEU A 244 -3.43 12.99 11.63
CA LEU A 244 -3.18 12.99 10.19
C LEU A 244 -3.22 11.56 9.65
N HIS A 245 -2.52 10.62 10.30
CA HIS A 245 -2.58 9.19 9.96
C HIS A 245 -4.03 8.68 9.96
N TYR A 246 -4.81 8.99 10.99
CA TYR A 246 -6.22 8.61 11.04
C TYR A 246 -7.03 9.16 9.85
N VAL A 247 -6.78 10.38 9.40
CA VAL A 247 -7.47 10.96 8.23
C VAL A 247 -6.96 10.36 6.92
N VAL A 248 -5.67 10.01 6.83
CA VAL A 248 -5.11 9.26 5.69
C VAL A 248 -5.81 7.90 5.57
N ASP A 249 -5.91 7.14 6.66
CA ASP A 249 -6.58 5.84 6.69
C ASP A 249 -8.06 5.98 6.30
N ALA A 250 -8.75 6.98 6.85
CA ALA A 250 -10.14 7.27 6.49
C ALA A 250 -10.31 7.64 5.00
N THR A 251 -9.30 8.27 4.39
CA THR A 251 -9.29 8.60 2.96
C THR A 251 -9.11 7.33 2.11
N ILE A 252 -8.21 6.44 2.51
CA ILE A 252 -7.98 5.14 1.86
C ILE A 252 -9.25 4.27 1.94
N ASP A 253 -9.85 4.15 3.13
CA ASP A 253 -11.11 3.43 3.35
C ASP A 253 -12.26 4.02 2.51
N HIS A 254 -12.26 5.33 2.30
CA HIS A 254 -13.24 6.00 1.45
C HIS A 254 -13.06 5.63 -0.02
N TRP A 255 -11.82 5.58 -0.54
CA TRP A 255 -11.55 5.14 -1.91
C TRP A 255 -11.92 3.68 -2.14
N TYR A 256 -11.60 2.78 -1.20
CA TYR A 256 -12.04 1.38 -1.31
C TYR A 256 -13.56 1.25 -1.31
N TYR A 257 -14.27 2.05 -0.52
CA TYR A 257 -15.74 2.05 -0.54
C TYR A 257 -16.32 2.55 -1.87
N LEU A 258 -15.74 3.61 -2.47
CA LEU A 258 -16.14 4.07 -3.80
C LEU A 258 -15.85 3.00 -4.87
N GLN A 259 -14.71 2.33 -4.78
CA GLN A 259 -14.34 1.24 -5.67
C GLN A 259 -15.33 0.06 -5.55
N ASP A 260 -15.71 -0.34 -4.33
CA ASP A 260 -16.71 -1.38 -4.09
C ASP A 260 -18.06 -1.06 -4.76
N ILE A 261 -18.45 0.22 -4.83
CA ILE A 261 -19.66 0.67 -5.53
C ILE A 261 -19.48 0.59 -7.05
N LEU A 262 -18.33 1.01 -7.56
CA LEU A 262 -18.01 0.96 -8.99
C LEU A 262 -17.96 -0.47 -9.54
N ASP A 263 -17.59 -1.45 -8.69
CA ASP A 263 -17.56 -2.87 -9.04
C ASP A 263 -18.93 -3.56 -9.00
N VAL A 264 -19.97 -2.88 -8.50
CA VAL A 264 -21.33 -3.40 -8.57
C VAL A 264 -21.77 -3.46 -10.05
N PRO A 265 -22.44 -4.54 -10.49
CA PRO A 265 -22.94 -4.68 -11.87
C PRO A 265 -24.16 -3.78 -12.16
N LEU A 266 -23.94 -2.46 -12.10
CA LEU A 266 -24.88 -1.37 -12.33
C LEU A 266 -24.25 -0.30 -13.26
N PRO A 267 -24.26 -0.51 -14.58
CA PRO A 267 -23.53 0.34 -15.54
C PRO A 267 -23.90 1.83 -15.49
N ASP A 268 -25.19 2.14 -15.32
CA ASP A 268 -25.65 3.54 -15.26
C ASP A 268 -25.09 4.27 -14.03
N LEU A 269 -25.06 3.58 -12.87
CA LEU A 269 -24.51 4.13 -11.63
C LEU A 269 -22.99 4.23 -11.72
N SER A 270 -22.31 3.19 -12.19
CA SER A 270 -20.84 3.19 -12.26
C SER A 270 -20.32 4.24 -13.24
N PHE A 271 -21.00 4.43 -14.38
CA PHE A 271 -20.69 5.50 -15.32
C PHE A 271 -20.85 6.88 -14.68
N GLN A 272 -22.01 7.14 -14.08
CA GLN A 272 -22.31 8.45 -13.51
C GLN A 272 -21.42 8.78 -12.29
N LEU A 273 -21.18 7.80 -11.41
CA LEU A 273 -20.26 7.95 -10.29
C LEU A 273 -18.81 8.17 -10.77
N GLY A 274 -18.36 7.40 -11.76
CA GLY A 274 -17.04 7.58 -12.36
C GLY A 274 -16.87 8.97 -12.98
N GLU A 275 -17.88 9.47 -13.67
CA GLU A 275 -17.91 10.82 -14.23
C GLU A 275 -17.79 11.90 -13.13
N TRP A 276 -18.51 11.75 -12.02
CA TRP A 276 -18.43 12.68 -10.90
C TRP A 276 -17.08 12.65 -10.18
N VAL A 277 -16.52 11.48 -9.94
CA VAL A 277 -15.16 11.35 -9.38
C VAL A 277 -14.15 12.02 -10.32
N PHE A 278 -14.27 11.82 -11.63
CA PHE A 278 -13.38 12.44 -12.60
C PHE A 278 -13.53 13.97 -12.64
N GLU A 279 -14.74 14.49 -12.89
CA GLU A 279 -14.97 15.92 -13.10
C GLU A 279 -14.82 16.74 -11.81
N SER A 280 -15.42 16.28 -10.70
CA SER A 280 -15.42 17.03 -9.44
C SER A 280 -14.11 16.87 -8.67
N TYR A 281 -13.68 15.62 -8.43
CA TYR A 281 -12.53 15.35 -7.56
C TYR A 281 -11.20 15.38 -8.33
N LEU A 282 -11.03 14.58 -9.39
CA LEU A 282 -9.73 14.48 -10.06
C LEU A 282 -9.38 15.75 -10.84
N LYS A 283 -10.29 16.23 -11.69
CA LYS A 283 -10.07 17.39 -12.56
C LYS A 283 -10.31 18.70 -11.83
N GLY A 284 -11.48 18.86 -11.20
CA GLY A 284 -11.91 20.10 -10.55
C GLY A 284 -11.10 20.48 -9.31
N PHE A 285 -10.58 19.49 -8.59
CA PHE A 285 -9.95 19.68 -7.28
C PHE A 285 -8.47 19.28 -7.23
N VAL A 286 -8.11 18.03 -7.54
CA VAL A 286 -6.72 17.53 -7.46
C VAL A 286 -5.84 18.13 -8.57
N ALA A 287 -6.22 17.97 -9.84
CA ALA A 287 -5.43 18.43 -10.99
C ALA A 287 -5.22 19.95 -10.98
N ARG A 288 -6.23 20.69 -10.52
CA ARG A 288 -6.14 22.14 -10.34
C ARG A 288 -5.13 22.55 -9.27
N SER A 289 -4.93 21.73 -8.25
CA SER A 289 -3.97 21.98 -7.16
C SER A 289 -2.52 21.66 -7.53
N LEU A 290 -2.30 20.95 -8.65
CA LEU A 290 -0.95 20.65 -9.15
C LEU A 290 -0.35 21.81 -9.95
N VAL A 291 -1.20 22.66 -10.55
CA VAL A 291 -0.78 23.75 -11.44
C VAL A 291 -0.74 25.08 -10.66
N PRO A 292 0.37 25.86 -10.71
CA PRO A 292 0.48 27.15 -10.03
C PRO A 292 -0.31 28.26 -10.76
N ASN A 293 -1.64 28.17 -10.73
CA ASN A 293 -2.56 29.06 -11.43
C ASN A 293 -2.87 30.34 -10.63
N CYS A 294 -2.72 31.51 -11.27
CA CYS A 294 -3.01 32.82 -10.66
C CYS A 294 -4.47 33.29 -10.83
N HIS A 295 -5.31 32.53 -11.54
CA HIS A 295 -6.74 32.83 -11.69
C HIS A 295 -7.48 32.68 -10.34
N PRO A 296 -8.53 33.49 -10.04
CA PRO A 296 -9.31 33.35 -8.81
C PRO A 296 -9.75 31.89 -8.58
N ASN A 297 -9.42 31.40 -7.39
CA ASN A 297 -9.45 29.98 -7.05
C ASN A 297 -10.75 29.54 -6.38
N GLY A 298 -11.18 28.32 -6.71
CA GLY A 298 -12.05 27.52 -5.84
C GLY A 298 -11.26 26.96 -4.65
N GLN A 299 -11.86 26.02 -3.91
CA GLN A 299 -11.14 25.29 -2.87
C GLN A 299 -9.96 24.51 -3.48
N ARG A 300 -8.78 24.62 -2.87
CA ARG A 300 -7.54 23.95 -3.31
C ARG A 300 -6.78 23.38 -2.12
N ILE A 301 -5.86 22.48 -2.42
CA ILE A 301 -4.91 21.88 -1.46
C ILE A 301 -3.48 22.15 -1.92
N SER A 302 -2.50 21.86 -1.06
CA SER A 302 -1.08 21.96 -1.41
C SER A 302 -0.71 20.97 -2.52
N THR A 303 0.23 21.36 -3.37
CA THR A 303 0.69 20.53 -4.50
C THR A 303 1.17 19.16 -4.05
N LEU A 304 1.91 19.09 -2.95
CA LEU A 304 2.39 17.83 -2.36
C LEU A 304 1.24 16.92 -1.91
N LEU A 305 0.22 17.48 -1.24
CA LEU A 305 -0.95 16.71 -0.84
C LEU A 305 -1.75 16.24 -2.07
N ALA A 306 -1.85 17.07 -3.12
CA ALA A 306 -2.49 16.67 -4.37
C ALA A 306 -1.76 15.51 -5.06
N LEU A 307 -0.42 15.53 -5.09
CA LEU A 307 0.40 14.41 -5.59
C LEU A 307 0.14 13.14 -4.76
N PHE A 308 0.17 13.23 -3.43
CA PHE A 308 -0.10 12.09 -2.56
C PHE A 308 -1.50 11.50 -2.80
N LEU A 309 -2.55 12.33 -2.84
CA LEU A 309 -3.91 11.87 -3.07
C LEU A 309 -4.07 11.23 -4.46
N LEU A 310 -3.37 11.73 -5.46
CA LEU A 310 -3.36 11.13 -6.80
C LEU A 310 -2.70 9.75 -6.79
N VAL A 311 -1.58 9.59 -6.08
CA VAL A 311 -0.95 8.26 -5.85
C VAL A 311 -1.95 7.31 -5.20
N GLN A 312 -2.65 7.74 -4.14
CA GLN A 312 -3.64 6.91 -3.45
C GLN A 312 -4.78 6.48 -4.38
N VAL A 313 -5.30 7.36 -5.24
CA VAL A 313 -6.34 7.00 -6.21
C VAL A 313 -5.85 5.88 -7.15
N PHE A 314 -4.65 5.98 -7.70
CA PHE A 314 -4.09 4.95 -8.58
C PHE A 314 -3.70 3.66 -7.84
N GLN A 315 -3.49 3.69 -6.53
CA GLN A 315 -3.20 2.49 -5.74
C GLN A 315 -4.48 1.79 -5.26
N CYS A 316 -5.52 2.53 -4.89
CA CYS A 316 -6.76 1.98 -4.33
C CYS A 316 -7.79 1.58 -5.39
N MET A 317 -7.86 2.29 -6.52
CA MET A 317 -8.93 2.08 -7.51
C MET A 317 -8.55 1.07 -8.59
N SER A 318 -9.55 0.32 -9.06
CA SER A 318 -9.46 -0.65 -10.17
C SER A 318 -10.45 -0.37 -11.31
N HIS A 319 -11.28 0.67 -11.22
CA HIS A 319 -12.22 1.03 -12.28
C HIS A 319 -11.50 1.60 -13.53
N SER A 320 -11.24 0.74 -14.52
CA SER A 320 -10.46 1.07 -15.74
C SER A 320 -10.91 2.35 -16.47
N PRO A 321 -12.21 2.62 -16.74
CA PRO A 321 -12.61 3.83 -17.45
C PRO A 321 -12.16 5.12 -16.75
N LEU A 322 -12.22 5.15 -15.42
CA LEU A 322 -11.82 6.29 -14.62
C LEU A 322 -10.29 6.46 -14.63
N LEU A 323 -9.55 5.37 -14.42
CA LEU A 323 -8.09 5.38 -14.42
C LEU A 323 -7.52 5.74 -15.80
N ASN A 324 -8.13 5.26 -16.88
CA ASN A 324 -7.78 5.60 -18.25
C ASN A 324 -8.02 7.09 -18.54
N ALA A 325 -9.17 7.63 -18.11
CA ALA A 325 -9.47 9.06 -18.26
C ALA A 325 -8.47 9.94 -17.47
N ALA A 326 -8.13 9.54 -16.25
CA ALA A 326 -7.13 10.22 -15.42
C ALA A 326 -5.73 10.17 -16.06
N THR A 327 -5.31 9.00 -16.55
CA THR A 327 -4.03 8.83 -17.24
C THR A 327 -3.95 9.72 -18.47
N PHE A 328 -4.97 9.69 -19.33
CA PHE A 328 -5.04 10.52 -20.53
C PHE A 328 -5.00 12.03 -20.22
N MET A 329 -5.60 12.47 -19.10
CA MET A 329 -5.57 13.87 -18.67
C MET A 329 -4.15 14.34 -18.32
N TYR A 330 -3.36 13.50 -17.65
CA TYR A 330 -2.01 13.85 -17.22
C TYR A 330 -0.92 13.56 -18.25
N THR A 331 -1.11 12.56 -19.12
CA THR A 331 -0.11 12.12 -20.10
C THR A 331 -0.76 11.86 -21.46
N PRO A 332 -1.34 12.86 -22.14
CA PRO A 332 -1.92 12.64 -23.46
C PRO A 332 -0.87 12.15 -24.46
N PRO A 333 -1.26 11.33 -25.45
CA PRO A 333 -0.35 10.84 -26.48
C PRO A 333 0.27 12.00 -27.27
N PRO A 334 1.56 11.91 -27.65
CA PRO A 334 2.23 12.97 -28.39
C PRO A 334 1.54 13.20 -29.74
N HIS A 335 1.15 14.45 -30.00
CA HIS A 335 0.46 14.86 -31.22
C HIS A 335 1.37 14.71 -32.45
N LYS A 336 1.37 13.54 -33.07
CA LYS A 336 1.73 13.27 -34.48
C LYS A 336 1.28 11.84 -34.81
N HIS A 337 0.20 11.72 -35.59
CA HIS A 337 -0.27 10.49 -36.27
C HIS A 337 -1.01 9.38 -35.50
N SER A 338 -1.75 9.66 -34.42
CA SER A 338 -2.80 8.72 -33.97
C SER A 338 -4.19 9.30 -34.20
N ARG A 339 -4.98 8.56 -35.00
CA ARG A 339 -6.45 8.60 -34.96
C ARG A 339 -6.88 8.65 -33.48
N PRO A 340 -7.92 9.41 -33.09
CA PRO A 340 -8.49 9.27 -31.75
C PRO A 340 -8.68 7.76 -31.49
N PRO A 341 -8.34 7.25 -30.29
CA PRO A 341 -8.37 5.81 -30.04
C PRO A 341 -9.72 5.26 -30.53
N LEU A 342 -9.67 4.46 -31.60
CA LEU A 342 -10.84 3.98 -32.35
C LEU A 342 -11.59 2.87 -31.60
N SER A 343 -11.48 2.83 -30.26
CA SER A 343 -12.25 1.94 -29.43
C SER A 343 -13.60 2.59 -29.12
N PRO A 344 -14.74 2.01 -29.54
CA PRO A 344 -16.09 2.52 -29.24
C PRO A 344 -16.48 2.44 -27.75
N ARG A 345 -15.50 2.23 -26.86
CA ARG A 345 -15.66 2.06 -25.40
C ARG A 345 -15.31 3.30 -24.59
N PHE A 346 -14.72 4.32 -25.22
CA PHE A 346 -14.27 5.52 -24.52
C PHE A 346 -14.86 6.77 -25.16
N VAL A 347 -15.92 7.31 -24.55
CA VAL A 347 -16.22 8.72 -24.69
C VAL A 347 -15.22 9.45 -23.79
N LEU A 348 -14.02 9.72 -24.30
CA LEU A 348 -13.11 10.63 -23.62
C LEU A 348 -13.85 11.98 -23.49
N PRO A 349 -14.01 12.53 -22.27
CA PRO A 349 -14.52 13.88 -22.15
C PRO A 349 -13.61 14.79 -22.97
N LYS A 350 -14.20 15.63 -23.83
CA LYS A 350 -13.43 16.73 -24.43
C LYS A 350 -12.87 17.52 -23.27
N LEU A 351 -11.57 17.38 -23.00
CA LEU A 351 -10.90 18.16 -21.97
C LEU A 351 -11.10 19.63 -22.37
N PRO A 352 -11.87 20.42 -21.59
CA PRO A 352 -11.94 21.84 -21.83
C PRO A 352 -10.53 22.41 -21.67
N VAL A 353 -10.18 23.42 -22.45
CA VAL A 353 -8.97 24.19 -22.23
C VAL A 353 -9.07 24.73 -20.80
N ALA A 354 -8.22 24.25 -19.90
CA ALA A 354 -8.13 24.81 -18.57
C ALA A 354 -7.79 26.29 -18.75
N THR A 355 -8.61 27.19 -18.19
CA THR A 355 -8.28 28.62 -18.14
C THR A 355 -7.13 28.79 -17.15
N PHE A 356 -5.92 28.56 -17.64
CA PHE A 356 -4.70 28.72 -16.90
C PHE A 356 -4.21 30.16 -17.09
N GLN A 357 -3.91 30.83 -15.97
CA GLN A 357 -3.28 32.14 -15.97
C GLN A 357 -1.89 32.01 -15.33
N PRO A 358 -0.80 31.96 -16.13
CA PRO A 358 0.56 31.90 -15.60
C PRO A 358 0.90 33.14 -14.78
N HIS A 359 1.84 32.98 -13.85
CA HIS A 359 2.43 34.13 -13.18
C HIS A 359 3.30 34.91 -14.19
N PRO A 360 3.17 36.24 -14.28
CA PRO A 360 4.01 37.03 -15.19
C PRO A 360 5.49 36.92 -14.78
N PRO A 361 6.42 36.79 -15.75
CA PRO A 361 7.85 36.81 -15.44
C PRO A 361 8.29 38.20 -14.93
N PRO A 362 9.31 38.28 -14.05
CA PRO A 362 9.84 39.56 -13.59
C PRO A 362 10.42 40.38 -14.78
N PRO A 363 10.30 41.72 -14.76
CA PRO A 363 10.85 42.56 -15.83
C PRO A 363 12.39 42.45 -15.88
N ALA A 364 12.93 42.33 -17.10
CA ALA A 364 14.32 41.96 -17.37
C ALA A 364 15.43 42.93 -16.86
N ASN A 365 15.07 44.05 -16.22
CA ASN A 365 15.99 45.16 -15.96
C ASN A 365 16.22 45.54 -14.48
N HIS A 366 15.86 44.70 -13.50
CA HIS A 366 16.21 44.97 -12.11
C HIS A 366 16.77 43.73 -11.38
N ASP A 367 18.05 43.82 -11.00
CA ASP A 367 18.64 43.04 -9.92
C ASP A 367 17.82 43.25 -8.66
N THR A 368 16.96 42.29 -8.29
CA THR A 368 16.22 42.42 -7.03
C THR A 368 15.81 41.07 -6.44
N THR A 369 15.99 41.02 -5.12
CA THR A 369 15.47 40.02 -4.19
C THR A 369 13.94 39.91 -4.25
N LEU A 370 13.40 38.79 -3.72
CA LEU A 370 11.97 38.38 -3.69
C LEU A 370 10.93 39.46 -3.32
N SER A 371 11.35 40.61 -2.79
CA SER A 371 10.51 41.68 -2.27
C SER A 371 9.93 42.64 -3.34
N SER A 372 10.30 42.52 -4.62
CA SER A 372 9.98 43.55 -5.63
C SER A 372 9.13 43.08 -6.82
N ALA A 373 8.78 41.80 -6.90
CA ALA A 373 7.87 41.32 -7.95
C ALA A 373 6.47 41.87 -7.66
N THR A 374 5.98 42.80 -8.48
CA THR A 374 4.59 43.27 -8.42
C THR A 374 3.65 42.08 -8.57
N PRO A 375 2.81 41.77 -7.56
CA PRO A 375 1.90 40.63 -7.61
C PRO A 375 0.87 40.84 -8.71
N CYS A 376 0.59 39.79 -9.48
CA CYS A 376 -0.38 39.86 -10.59
C CYS A 376 -1.82 40.15 -10.11
N SER A 377 -2.17 39.75 -8.89
CA SER A 377 -3.43 40.06 -8.18
C SER A 377 -3.36 39.61 -6.72
N ALA A 378 -4.30 40.05 -5.87
CA ALA A 378 -4.48 39.56 -4.49
C ALA A 378 -4.81 38.05 -4.39
N THR A 379 -5.16 37.43 -5.52
CA THR A 379 -5.42 35.99 -5.66
C THR A 379 -4.27 35.26 -6.35
N CYS A 380 -3.11 35.90 -6.45
CA CYS A 380 -1.91 35.32 -7.03
C CYS A 380 -1.53 34.02 -6.30
N TYR A 381 -1.05 33.02 -7.05
CA TYR A 381 -0.54 31.78 -6.48
C TYR A 381 0.61 32.03 -5.48
N LEU A 382 1.51 32.96 -5.79
CA LEU A 382 2.65 33.30 -4.92
C LEU A 382 2.22 33.95 -3.60
N GLU A 383 1.06 34.62 -3.56
CA GLU A 383 0.51 35.22 -2.34
C GLU A 383 -0.37 34.24 -1.56
N THR A 384 -1.12 33.39 -2.26
CA THR A 384 -2.11 32.48 -1.65
C THR A 384 -1.55 31.11 -1.28
N ARG A 385 -0.24 30.88 -1.47
CA ARG A 385 0.45 29.60 -1.20
C ARG A 385 0.27 29.11 0.23
N PHE A 386 0.16 27.79 0.39
CA PHE A 386 0.26 27.14 1.69
C PHE A 386 1.70 27.24 2.25
N PRO A 387 1.89 27.23 3.58
CA PRO A 387 3.21 27.30 4.19
C PRO A 387 4.08 26.07 3.90
N THR A 388 3.47 24.92 3.58
CA THR A 388 4.15 23.65 3.35
C THR A 388 3.59 22.94 2.11
N GLY A 389 4.44 22.20 1.40
CA GLY A 389 4.04 21.33 0.29
C GLY A 389 3.64 22.05 -1.01
N GLU A 390 4.07 23.30 -1.20
CA GLU A 390 3.80 24.09 -2.41
C GLU A 390 5.04 24.23 -3.27
N TRP A 391 4.86 24.59 -4.54
CA TRP A 391 5.96 24.85 -5.46
C TRP A 391 7.00 25.82 -4.87
N PRO A 392 8.30 25.60 -5.07
CA PRO A 392 9.30 26.61 -4.79
C PRO A 392 9.05 27.88 -5.62
N PRO A 393 9.15 29.11 -5.06
CA PRO A 393 8.87 30.33 -5.81
C PRO A 393 9.73 30.47 -7.07
N SER A 394 10.99 30.05 -7.00
CA SER A 394 11.89 30.03 -8.16
C SER A 394 11.37 29.19 -9.31
N ASP A 395 10.72 28.07 -9.00
CA ASP A 395 10.32 27.08 -9.98
C ASP A 395 9.04 27.54 -10.67
N VAL A 396 8.12 28.18 -9.93
CA VAL A 396 6.95 28.86 -10.50
C VAL A 396 7.36 29.94 -11.50
N LEU A 397 8.35 30.77 -11.16
CA LEU A 397 8.82 31.84 -12.04
C LEU A 397 9.55 31.32 -13.29
N ARG A 398 10.14 30.12 -13.21
CA ARG A 398 10.79 29.44 -14.33
C ARG A 398 9.85 28.57 -15.17
N LEU A 399 8.55 28.59 -14.90
CA LEU A 399 7.56 27.72 -15.54
C LEU A 399 6.76 28.44 -16.65
N PRO A 400 7.30 28.64 -17.87
CA PRO A 400 6.52 29.14 -18.99
C PRO A 400 5.69 27.98 -19.59
N LEU A 401 4.54 27.69 -18.99
CA LEU A 401 3.58 26.74 -19.59
C LEU A 401 3.07 27.32 -20.90
N VAL A 402 3.15 26.54 -21.98
CA VAL A 402 2.74 26.98 -23.32
C VAL A 402 1.23 26.79 -23.46
N ASP A 403 0.50 27.86 -23.82
CA ASP A 403 -0.97 27.88 -23.93
C ASP A 403 -1.56 26.81 -24.89
N SER A 404 -0.76 26.28 -25.82
CA SER A 404 -1.19 25.25 -26.78
C SER A 404 -0.99 23.81 -26.30
N GLY A 405 -0.40 23.58 -25.13
CA GLY A 405 -0.08 22.25 -24.61
C GLY A 405 -1.00 21.77 -23.49
N ASN A 406 -0.90 20.49 -23.13
CA ASN A 406 -1.57 19.98 -21.94
C ASN A 406 -0.86 20.50 -20.67
N VAL A 407 -1.50 21.45 -20.02
CA VAL A 407 -0.99 22.14 -18.82
C VAL A 407 -0.71 21.18 -17.66
N HIS A 408 -1.52 20.13 -17.50
CA HIS A 408 -1.35 19.15 -16.43
C HIS A 408 -0.11 18.27 -16.68
N ARG A 409 0.14 17.85 -17.92
CA ARG A 409 1.36 17.11 -18.29
C ARG A 409 2.60 17.95 -18.04
N GLN A 410 2.61 19.18 -18.55
CA GLN A 410 3.75 20.09 -18.40
C GLN A 410 4.03 20.39 -16.93
N SER A 411 2.98 20.58 -16.13
CA SER A 411 3.09 20.74 -14.67
C SER A 411 3.71 19.50 -14.01
N LEU A 412 3.29 18.28 -14.39
CA LEU A 412 3.83 17.05 -13.83
C LEU A 412 5.31 16.84 -14.20
N LEU A 413 5.70 17.13 -15.44
CA LEU A 413 7.10 17.08 -15.86
C LEU A 413 7.96 18.12 -15.15
N ALA A 414 7.46 19.33 -14.97
CA ALA A 414 8.19 20.35 -14.24
C ALA A 414 8.31 20.01 -12.74
N LEU A 415 7.33 19.31 -12.17
CA LEU A 415 7.44 18.79 -10.79
C LEU A 415 8.53 17.72 -10.66
N LEU A 416 8.81 16.93 -11.70
CA LEU A 416 10.00 16.06 -11.73
C LEU A 416 11.31 16.86 -11.71
N GLN A 417 11.31 18.13 -12.10
CA GLN A 417 12.50 18.98 -12.10
C GLN A 417 12.47 20.02 -10.98
N SER A 418 11.58 19.85 -10.00
CA SER A 418 11.44 20.74 -8.85
C SER A 418 12.72 20.77 -8.02
N SER A 419 13.01 21.93 -7.44
CA SER A 419 14.09 22.07 -6.45
C SER A 419 13.75 21.43 -5.09
N ASP A 420 12.48 21.09 -4.86
CA ASP A 420 12.01 20.33 -3.69
C ASP A 420 12.00 18.82 -3.99
N SER A 421 12.81 18.06 -3.25
CA SER A 421 12.94 16.60 -3.35
C SER A 421 11.62 15.86 -3.12
N ARG A 422 10.75 16.38 -2.25
CA ARG A 422 9.48 15.73 -1.90
C ARG A 422 8.47 15.87 -3.03
N LEU A 423 8.45 17.02 -3.72
CA LEU A 423 7.63 17.21 -4.92
C LEU A 423 8.11 16.32 -6.06
N CYS A 424 9.44 16.19 -6.23
CA CYS A 424 10.05 15.26 -7.18
C CYS A 424 9.62 13.82 -6.92
N LEU A 425 9.77 13.33 -5.67
CA LEU A 425 9.34 11.99 -5.26
C LEU A 425 7.83 11.81 -5.50
N GLY A 426 7.00 12.79 -5.14
CA GLY A 426 5.55 12.73 -5.35
C GLY A 426 5.18 12.62 -6.83
N ALA A 427 5.82 13.38 -7.71
CA ALA A 427 5.59 13.30 -9.16
C ALA A 427 6.06 11.96 -9.75
N THR A 428 7.23 11.48 -9.34
CA THR A 428 7.74 10.15 -9.72
C THR A 428 6.79 9.05 -9.25
N ALA A 429 6.28 9.14 -8.02
CA ALA A 429 5.33 8.18 -7.46
C ALA A 429 4.00 8.15 -8.23
N VAL A 430 3.48 9.30 -8.66
CA VAL A 430 2.26 9.38 -9.48
C VAL A 430 2.48 8.66 -10.81
N LEU A 431 3.56 8.96 -11.53
CA LEU A 431 3.86 8.34 -12.82
C LEU A 431 4.10 6.84 -12.68
N HIS A 432 4.80 6.42 -11.63
CA HIS A 432 5.00 5.01 -11.32
C HIS A 432 3.67 4.31 -11.01
N ALA A 433 2.79 4.92 -10.20
CA ALA A 433 1.47 4.37 -9.88
C ALA A 433 0.59 4.25 -11.15
N MET A 434 0.64 5.22 -12.06
CA MET A 434 -0.03 5.15 -13.36
C MET A 434 0.50 4.02 -14.24
N ALA A 435 1.83 3.92 -14.41
CA ALA A 435 2.46 2.93 -15.28
C ALA A 435 2.33 1.49 -14.74
N SER A 436 2.42 1.33 -13.42
CA SER A 436 2.37 0.02 -12.75
C SER A 436 0.95 -0.52 -12.55
N ASN A 437 -0.09 0.32 -12.64
CA ASN A 437 -1.46 -0.11 -12.42
C ASN A 437 -1.99 -1.02 -13.54
N LYS A 438 -2.36 -2.25 -13.16
CA LYS A 438 -2.84 -3.32 -14.06
C LYS A 438 -4.19 -3.01 -14.73
N ASN A 439 -4.97 -2.11 -14.15
CA ASN A 439 -6.30 -1.73 -14.62
C ASN A 439 -6.28 -0.55 -15.58
N VAL A 440 -5.11 0.07 -15.81
CA VAL A 440 -4.92 1.04 -16.89
C VAL A 440 -4.65 0.29 -18.19
N ASP A 441 -5.35 0.66 -19.26
CA ASP A 441 -5.23 -0.01 -20.54
C ASP A 441 -3.79 0.06 -21.06
N ARG A 442 -3.19 -1.10 -21.34
CA ARG A 442 -1.80 -1.18 -21.83
C ARG A 442 -1.59 -0.40 -23.13
N ALA A 443 -2.57 -0.42 -24.04
CA ALA A 443 -2.50 0.35 -25.28
C ALA A 443 -2.46 1.85 -25.02
N LEU A 444 -3.24 2.34 -24.04
CA LEU A 444 -3.18 3.73 -23.62
C LEU A 444 -1.80 4.06 -23.05
N LEU A 445 -1.25 3.22 -22.16
CA LEU A 445 0.10 3.43 -21.63
C LEU A 445 1.17 3.49 -22.72
N GLN A 446 1.02 2.71 -23.80
CA GLN A 446 1.90 2.75 -24.97
C GLN A 446 1.75 4.05 -25.76
N ASP A 447 0.51 4.47 -26.01
CA ASP A 447 0.21 5.75 -26.69
C ASP A 447 0.74 6.95 -25.88
N CYS A 448 0.66 6.87 -24.55
CA CYS A 448 1.20 7.86 -23.61
C CYS A 448 2.73 7.78 -23.43
N ARG A 449 3.42 6.83 -24.09
CA ARG A 449 4.86 6.52 -23.91
C ARG A 449 5.27 6.20 -22.46
N LEU A 450 4.32 5.75 -21.64
CA LEU A 450 4.55 5.24 -20.29
C LEU A 450 4.91 3.75 -20.26
N LYS A 451 4.73 3.05 -21.39
CA LYS A 451 5.21 1.68 -21.65
C LYS A 451 5.70 1.55 -23.08
N PRO A 452 6.65 0.64 -23.38
CA PRO A 452 7.09 0.45 -24.75
C PRO A 452 5.99 -0.21 -25.59
N ALA A 453 5.88 0.23 -26.84
CA ALA A 453 5.03 -0.39 -27.84
C ALA A 453 5.53 -1.79 -28.17
N HIS A 454 4.65 -2.79 -28.15
CA HIS A 454 4.97 -4.22 -28.37
C HIS A 454 5.45 -4.56 -29.81
N ASN A 455 5.51 -3.59 -30.71
CA ASN A 455 5.81 -3.78 -32.13
C ASN A 455 7.25 -3.46 -32.52
N VAL A 456 8.23 -3.59 -31.62
CA VAL A 456 9.64 -3.67 -32.03
C VAL A 456 10.06 -5.14 -32.01
N VAL A 457 9.57 -5.90 -33.00
CA VAL A 457 10.06 -7.26 -33.30
C VAL A 457 11.21 -7.16 -34.30
N ALA A 458 12.31 -7.84 -33.95
CA ALA A 458 13.36 -8.37 -34.80
C ALA A 458 14.25 -7.37 -35.58
N CYS A 459 15.53 -7.30 -35.20
CA CYS A 459 16.60 -7.10 -36.18
C CYS A 459 16.39 -8.08 -37.36
N PRO A 460 16.67 -7.67 -38.61
CA PRO A 460 16.76 -8.64 -39.70
C PRO A 460 17.90 -9.64 -39.40
N PRO A 461 17.82 -10.88 -39.89
CA PRO A 461 18.87 -11.87 -39.68
C PRO A 461 20.17 -11.40 -40.35
N ARG A 462 21.30 -11.72 -39.69
CA ARG A 462 22.67 -11.52 -40.22
C ARG A 462 22.76 -11.92 -41.70
N PRO A 463 23.46 -11.15 -42.55
CA PRO A 463 23.80 -11.63 -43.89
C PRO A 463 24.73 -12.84 -43.75
N THR A 464 24.35 -13.94 -44.39
CA THR A 464 25.23 -15.08 -44.67
C THR A 464 26.38 -14.63 -45.58
N ALA A 465 27.51 -15.34 -45.44
CA ALA A 465 28.83 -15.11 -46.02
C ALA A 465 28.88 -14.87 -47.57
N PRO A 466 30.04 -14.47 -48.12
CA PRO A 466 30.16 -13.55 -49.25
C PRO A 466 29.92 -14.21 -50.62
N SER A 467 29.28 -13.47 -51.51
CA SER A 467 29.39 -13.65 -52.95
C SER A 467 30.04 -12.41 -53.55
N GLU A 468 31.04 -12.67 -54.39
CA GLU A 468 31.92 -11.70 -55.03
C GLU A 468 31.19 -10.75 -55.99
N GLN A 469 31.76 -9.54 -56.11
CA GLN A 469 31.66 -8.60 -57.24
C GLN A 469 30.31 -7.90 -57.48
N ASP A 470 30.21 -6.61 -57.16
CA ASP A 470 30.43 -5.55 -58.17
C ASP A 470 30.32 -4.13 -57.56
N ASP A 471 31.13 -3.24 -58.13
CA ASP A 471 31.26 -1.81 -57.84
C ASP A 471 29.94 -1.02 -58.01
N SER A 472 29.62 -0.16 -57.05
CA SER A 472 29.54 1.30 -57.26
C SER A 472 28.91 2.01 -56.06
N SER A 473 29.54 3.13 -55.74
CA SER A 473 29.22 4.11 -54.70
C SER A 473 27.80 4.65 -54.77
N ASP A 474 27.09 4.58 -53.65
CA ASP A 474 26.21 5.64 -53.17
C ASP A 474 26.32 5.66 -51.64
N GLU A 475 27.10 6.61 -51.13
CA GLU A 475 27.11 7.01 -49.73
C GLU A 475 25.79 7.73 -49.45
N ASP A 476 24.85 7.04 -48.79
CA ASP A 476 23.81 7.65 -47.98
C ASP A 476 23.21 6.57 -47.05
N GLU A 477 24.02 6.06 -46.12
CA GLU A 477 23.46 5.45 -44.90
C GLU A 477 22.97 6.59 -44.01
N GLY A 478 21.79 7.12 -44.34
CA GLY A 478 20.94 7.79 -43.37
C GLY A 478 20.64 6.78 -42.27
N ALA A 479 21.34 6.89 -41.15
CA ALA A 479 20.93 6.27 -39.91
C ALA A 479 19.55 6.85 -39.57
N ASP A 480 18.48 6.17 -39.99
CA ASP A 480 17.14 6.43 -39.52
C ASP A 480 17.19 6.31 -37.99
N LEU A 481 17.31 7.45 -37.32
CA LEU A 481 17.22 7.63 -35.88
C LEU A 481 15.82 7.20 -35.47
N LEU A 482 15.65 5.89 -35.25
CA LEU A 482 14.45 5.32 -34.64
C LEU A 482 14.19 6.09 -33.35
N GLU A 483 13.08 6.85 -33.31
CA GLU A 483 12.69 7.57 -32.11
C GLU A 483 12.63 6.59 -30.93
N PRO A 484 13.14 6.97 -29.75
CA PRO A 484 13.07 6.11 -28.57
C PRO A 484 11.62 5.70 -28.28
N ALA A 485 11.40 4.42 -28.00
CA ALA A 485 10.06 3.86 -27.74
C ALA A 485 9.46 4.29 -26.38
N TYR A 486 10.09 5.25 -25.70
CA TYR A 486 9.74 5.77 -24.38
C TYR A 486 9.77 7.30 -24.37
N ASP A 487 9.23 7.92 -23.32
CA ASP A 487 9.23 9.36 -23.14
C ASP A 487 10.63 9.89 -22.76
N VAL A 488 11.34 10.45 -23.75
CA VAL A 488 12.70 10.99 -23.59
C VAL A 488 12.75 12.12 -22.57
N GLU A 489 11.77 13.04 -22.59
CA GLU A 489 11.72 14.17 -21.66
C GLU A 489 11.62 13.68 -20.21
N CYS A 490 10.78 12.66 -19.99
CA CYS A 490 10.60 12.05 -18.68
C CYS A 490 11.88 11.35 -18.21
N VAL A 491 12.52 10.55 -19.07
CA VAL A 491 13.77 9.86 -18.73
C VAL A 491 14.90 10.85 -18.46
N ASP A 492 15.02 11.91 -19.26
CA ASP A 492 16.02 12.96 -19.05
C ASP A 492 15.83 13.65 -17.69
N ALA A 493 14.59 14.01 -17.33
CA ALA A 493 14.26 14.59 -16.04
C ALA A 493 14.64 13.66 -14.88
N MET A 494 14.34 12.37 -14.99
CA MET A 494 14.67 11.37 -13.99
C MET A 494 16.17 11.16 -13.82
N LEU A 495 16.93 11.11 -14.93
CA LEU A 495 18.39 11.01 -14.87
C LEU A 495 19.00 12.28 -14.25
N MET A 496 18.49 13.47 -14.59
CA MET A 496 18.92 14.73 -13.97
C MET A 496 18.71 14.70 -12.44
N GLN A 497 17.57 14.16 -11.97
CA GLN A 497 17.31 13.98 -10.54
C GLN A 497 18.39 13.10 -9.88
N LEU A 498 18.67 11.94 -10.46
CA LEU A 498 19.67 11.00 -9.92
C LEU A 498 21.10 11.59 -9.97
N GLU A 499 21.42 12.41 -10.97
CA GLU A 499 22.71 13.11 -11.08
C GLU A 499 22.87 14.22 -10.04
N SER A 500 21.78 14.93 -9.69
CA SER A 500 21.77 16.03 -8.74
C SER A 500 21.94 15.64 -7.25
N ARG A 501 22.43 14.42 -6.99
CA ARG A 501 22.55 13.71 -5.71
C ARG A 501 21.17 13.42 -5.08
N PRO A 502 20.67 12.18 -5.18
CA PRO A 502 19.33 11.85 -4.71
C PRO A 502 19.28 11.82 -3.18
N ARG A 503 18.31 12.54 -2.61
CA ARG A 503 18.21 12.76 -1.16
C ARG A 503 17.71 11.52 -0.42
N SER A 504 16.57 10.94 -0.81
CA SER A 504 16.04 9.74 -0.15
C SER A 504 16.29 8.44 -0.94
N LEU A 505 16.52 7.33 -0.22
CA LEU A 505 16.59 5.99 -0.83
C LEU A 505 15.28 5.65 -1.57
N VAL A 506 14.14 5.99 -0.99
CA VAL A 506 12.80 5.76 -1.57
C VAL A 506 12.67 6.45 -2.94
N HIS A 507 13.20 7.67 -3.08
CA HIS A 507 13.21 8.38 -4.36
C HIS A 507 14.09 7.68 -5.40
N VAL A 508 15.27 7.19 -5.02
CA VAL A 508 16.09 6.38 -5.95
C VAL A 508 15.34 5.16 -6.43
N ILE A 509 14.77 4.37 -5.52
CA ILE A 509 14.10 3.12 -5.91
C ILE A 509 12.86 3.41 -6.75
N ALA A 510 12.02 4.39 -6.38
CA ALA A 510 10.83 4.77 -7.16
C ALA A 510 11.20 5.26 -8.57
N THR A 511 12.30 6.01 -8.70
CA THR A 511 12.81 6.49 -10.00
C THR A 511 13.30 5.33 -10.86
N LEU A 512 14.09 4.41 -10.31
CA LEU A 512 14.58 3.23 -11.04
C LEU A 512 13.44 2.30 -11.47
N GLN A 513 12.43 2.10 -10.61
CA GLN A 513 11.24 1.30 -10.95
C GLN A 513 10.42 1.96 -12.07
N LEU A 514 10.25 3.29 -12.05
CA LEU A 514 9.61 4.00 -13.15
C LEU A 514 10.41 3.88 -14.44
N LEU A 515 11.75 4.03 -14.42
CA LEU A 515 12.59 3.84 -15.61
C LEU A 515 12.43 2.43 -16.19
N GLU A 516 12.33 1.42 -15.32
CA GLU A 516 12.11 0.04 -15.72
C GLU A 516 10.76 -0.17 -16.42
N GLU A 517 9.69 0.46 -15.92
CA GLU A 517 8.36 0.42 -16.56
C GLU A 517 8.32 1.18 -17.91
N LEU A 518 8.90 2.38 -17.96
CA LEU A 518 8.96 3.23 -19.16
C LEU A 518 9.71 2.54 -20.30
N THR A 519 10.84 1.91 -19.97
CA THR A 519 11.72 1.28 -20.96
C THR A 519 11.32 -0.17 -21.27
N GLY A 520 10.48 -0.78 -20.41
CA GLY A 520 10.15 -2.21 -20.45
C GLY A 520 11.36 -3.14 -20.40
N ALA A 521 12.42 -2.70 -19.70
CA ALA A 521 13.69 -3.39 -19.61
C ALA A 521 13.57 -4.86 -19.18
N ARG A 522 12.57 -5.21 -18.35
CA ARG A 522 12.29 -6.60 -17.91
C ARG A 522 12.06 -7.59 -19.04
N TRP A 523 11.61 -7.12 -20.20
CA TRP A 523 11.18 -7.97 -21.32
C TRP A 523 12.07 -7.80 -22.56
N ALA A 524 13.08 -6.93 -22.50
CA ALA A 524 13.95 -6.64 -23.63
C ALA A 524 15.17 -7.59 -23.63
N GLN A 525 15.56 -8.09 -24.81
CA GLN A 525 16.77 -8.92 -24.97
C GLN A 525 18.07 -8.11 -25.02
N LYS A 526 17.96 -6.78 -25.19
CA LYS A 526 19.04 -5.80 -25.24
C LYS A 526 18.60 -4.55 -24.49
N SER A 527 19.55 -3.70 -24.10
CA SER A 527 19.25 -2.40 -23.51
C SER A 527 18.28 -1.61 -24.41
N PRO A 528 17.10 -1.21 -23.89
CA PRO A 528 16.14 -0.37 -24.61
C PRO A 528 16.52 1.12 -24.60
N LEU A 529 17.57 1.52 -23.89
CA LEU A 529 17.96 2.91 -23.69
C LEU A 529 18.78 3.46 -24.86
N SER A 530 18.76 4.78 -25.04
CA SER A 530 19.62 5.45 -26.03
C SER A 530 21.06 5.46 -25.52
N HIS A 531 22.04 5.50 -26.43
CA HIS A 531 23.44 5.57 -26.05
C HIS A 531 23.77 6.76 -25.11
N THR A 532 23.06 7.88 -25.27
CA THR A 532 23.17 9.03 -24.36
C THR A 532 22.71 8.71 -22.94
N HIS A 533 21.60 8.00 -22.76
CA HIS A 533 21.12 7.59 -21.44
C HIS A 533 22.00 6.51 -20.80
N GLU A 534 22.53 5.58 -21.61
CA GLU A 534 23.46 4.56 -21.14
C GLU A 534 24.74 5.18 -20.59
N THR A 535 25.35 6.11 -21.33
CA THR A 535 26.56 6.81 -20.89
C THR A 535 26.35 7.63 -19.63
N ARG A 536 25.18 8.27 -19.47
CA ARG A 536 24.80 8.97 -18.23
C ARG A 536 24.70 8.00 -17.04
N LEU A 537 24.03 6.86 -17.20
CA LEU A 537 23.92 5.84 -16.14
C LEU A 537 25.28 5.24 -15.74
N HIS A 538 26.15 4.95 -16.71
CA HIS A 538 27.53 4.50 -16.41
C HIS A 538 28.34 5.57 -15.67
N THR A 539 28.20 6.83 -16.06
CA THR A 539 28.86 7.96 -15.37
C THR A 539 28.36 8.07 -13.94
N LEU A 540 27.04 8.04 -13.75
CA LEU A 540 26.39 8.10 -12.45
C LEU A 540 26.85 6.96 -11.54
N ARG A 541 26.84 5.72 -12.05
CA ARG A 541 27.36 4.55 -11.32
C ARG A 541 28.80 4.77 -10.86
N ARG A 542 29.70 5.22 -11.74
CA ARG A 542 31.10 5.49 -11.38
C ARG A 542 31.22 6.57 -10.31
N THR A 543 30.45 7.65 -10.42
CA THR A 543 30.48 8.72 -9.41
C THR A 543 30.01 8.25 -8.04
N TRP A 544 28.97 7.41 -7.97
CA TRP A 544 28.48 6.85 -6.71
C TRP A 544 29.46 5.80 -6.15
N ALA A 545 30.07 4.98 -7.00
CA ALA A 545 31.09 4.02 -6.58
C ALA A 545 32.30 4.68 -5.90
N LEU A 546 32.75 5.83 -6.41
CA LEU A 546 33.87 6.59 -5.81
C LEU A 546 33.56 7.06 -4.37
N SER A 547 32.29 7.30 -4.05
CA SER A 547 31.88 7.72 -2.69
C SER A 547 31.84 6.57 -1.67
N LEU A 548 31.95 5.32 -2.13
CA LEU A 548 31.88 4.10 -1.31
C LEU A 548 33.24 3.48 -1.00
N LEU A 549 34.33 4.01 -1.58
CA LEU A 549 35.68 3.53 -1.32
C LEU A 549 36.15 4.00 0.06
N PRO A 550 36.66 3.10 0.92
CA PRO A 550 37.03 3.44 2.29
C PRO A 550 38.23 4.40 2.35
N SER A 551 38.17 5.39 3.25
CA SER A 551 39.34 6.14 3.72
C SER A 551 40.17 5.24 4.66
N SER A 552 41.49 5.32 4.57
CA SER A 552 42.51 4.33 5.00
C SER A 552 42.63 3.95 6.50
N SER A 553 41.57 4.00 7.33
CA SER A 553 41.61 3.63 8.76
C SER A 553 41.07 2.21 9.03
N SER A 554 41.85 1.29 9.61
CA SER A 554 41.47 -0.13 9.70
C SER A 554 40.26 -0.46 10.59
N GLU A 555 39.92 0.37 11.58
CA GLU A 555 38.77 0.11 12.48
C GLU A 555 37.40 0.32 11.80
N THR A 556 37.33 1.15 10.76
CA THR A 556 36.09 1.37 10.01
C THR A 556 35.81 0.26 8.97
N HIS A 557 36.82 -0.53 8.61
CA HIS A 557 36.71 -1.52 7.53
C HIS A 557 35.81 -2.71 7.91
N GLY A 558 35.88 -3.18 9.16
CA GLY A 558 35.03 -4.30 9.63
C GLY A 558 33.55 -3.95 9.68
N HIS A 559 33.21 -2.74 10.15
CA HIS A 559 31.83 -2.24 10.18
C HIS A 559 31.25 -2.03 8.77
N HIS A 560 32.04 -1.49 7.83
CA HIS A 560 31.62 -1.37 6.44
C HIS A 560 31.38 -2.74 5.77
N LEU A 561 32.25 -3.73 6.00
CA LEU A 561 32.05 -5.08 5.47
C LEU A 561 30.78 -5.75 6.03
N ALA A 562 30.50 -5.56 7.33
CA ALA A 562 29.26 -6.04 7.95
C ALA A 562 28.02 -5.46 7.29
N LEU A 563 28.05 -4.15 6.96
CA LEU A 563 26.99 -3.47 6.25
C LEU A 563 26.80 -4.04 4.83
N TRP A 564 27.89 -4.22 4.08
CA TRP A 564 27.85 -4.82 2.75
C TRP A 564 27.30 -6.25 2.77
N ASP A 565 27.75 -7.09 3.70
CA ASP A 565 27.23 -8.46 3.85
C ASP A 565 25.72 -8.46 4.08
N LYS A 566 25.24 -7.62 5.00
CA LYS A 566 23.81 -7.48 5.31
C LYS A 566 23.00 -7.02 4.09
N LEU A 567 23.48 -6.01 3.36
CA LEU A 567 22.75 -5.44 2.23
C LEU A 567 22.79 -6.34 0.99
N LEU A 568 23.93 -6.99 0.71
CA LEU A 568 24.04 -7.96 -0.37
C LEU A 568 23.15 -9.18 -0.12
N ASP A 569 23.09 -9.68 1.11
CA ASP A 569 22.20 -10.79 1.46
C ASP A 569 20.72 -10.39 1.37
N LYS A 570 20.37 -9.18 1.80
CA LYS A 570 19.03 -8.60 1.61
C LYS A 570 18.67 -8.54 0.11
N CYS A 571 19.55 -8.04 -0.75
CA CYS A 571 19.30 -7.98 -2.19
C CYS A 571 19.22 -9.39 -2.82
N ARG A 572 20.02 -10.35 -2.32
CA ARG A 572 20.05 -11.73 -2.83
C ARG A 572 18.75 -12.48 -2.53
N THR A 573 18.19 -12.29 -1.34
CA THR A 573 16.99 -12.97 -0.85
C THR A 573 15.68 -12.24 -1.20
N ALA A 574 15.74 -10.96 -1.55
CA ALA A 574 14.57 -10.19 -1.93
C ALA A 574 13.87 -10.79 -3.18
N PRO A 575 12.53 -10.92 -3.17
CA PRO A 575 11.79 -11.29 -4.38
C PRO A 575 12.03 -10.22 -5.47
N PRO A 576 11.94 -10.59 -6.76
CA PRO A 576 12.08 -9.62 -7.85
C PRO A 576 11.04 -8.48 -7.68
N SER A 577 11.56 -7.32 -7.26
CA SER A 577 10.90 -6.00 -7.20
C SER A 577 9.46 -6.00 -6.65
N SER A 578 9.29 -5.99 -5.33
CA SER A 578 8.03 -5.46 -4.76
C SER A 578 7.90 -3.98 -5.15
N PRO A 579 6.71 -3.51 -5.58
CA PRO A 579 6.51 -2.09 -5.87
C PRO A 579 6.77 -1.26 -4.62
N VAL A 580 7.49 -0.14 -4.77
CA VAL A 580 7.70 0.79 -3.66
C VAL A 580 6.37 1.48 -3.31
N ALA A 581 5.91 1.27 -2.09
CA ALA A 581 4.78 2.00 -1.54
C ALA A 581 5.25 3.36 -1.00
N VAL A 582 4.94 4.44 -1.71
CA VAL A 582 5.22 5.81 -1.24
C VAL A 582 4.16 6.22 -0.23
N GLU A 583 4.47 6.02 1.04
CA GLU A 583 3.65 6.48 2.17
C GLU A 583 3.73 7.99 2.41
N TRP A 584 2.77 8.53 3.16
CA TRP A 584 2.76 9.93 3.57
C TRP A 584 4.03 10.33 4.35
N SER A 585 4.58 9.42 5.15
CA SER A 585 5.80 9.65 5.95
C SER A 585 6.98 10.07 5.07
N HIS A 586 7.13 9.48 3.88
CA HIS A 586 8.20 9.81 2.93
C HIS A 586 8.03 11.18 2.26
N LEU A 587 6.79 11.64 2.11
CA LEU A 587 6.48 12.92 1.48
C LEU A 587 6.36 14.05 2.50
N SER A 588 6.04 13.73 3.76
CA SER A 588 5.71 14.68 4.81
C SER A 588 6.86 15.68 5.03
N PRO A 589 6.55 16.99 5.09
CA PRO A 589 7.58 17.99 5.28
C PRO A 589 8.20 17.97 6.69
N PHE A 590 7.57 17.23 7.61
CA PHE A 590 7.86 17.23 9.03
C PHE A 590 8.68 16.03 9.51
N HIS A 591 8.88 15.02 8.65
CA HIS A 591 9.86 13.96 8.93
C HIS A 591 11.23 14.37 8.40
N ALA A 592 12.26 14.07 9.18
CA ALA A 592 13.64 14.22 8.72
C ALA A 592 13.86 13.29 7.52
N GLU A 593 14.58 13.79 6.51
CA GLU A 593 15.22 12.91 5.52
C GLU A 593 16.39 12.24 6.28
N ASP A 594 16.10 11.20 7.07
CA ASP A 594 17.14 10.45 7.80
C ASP A 594 17.99 9.69 6.77
N GLU A 595 19.03 10.36 6.24
CA GLU A 595 20.08 9.72 5.44
C GLU A 595 21.00 8.93 6.37
N GLY A 596 20.66 7.67 6.65
CA GLY A 596 21.59 6.77 7.33
C GLY A 596 22.81 6.48 6.44
N GLU A 597 23.98 6.22 7.04
CA GLU A 597 25.17 5.76 6.29
C GLU A 597 24.88 4.51 5.42
N ASN A 598 23.91 3.69 5.85
CA ASN A 598 23.43 2.52 5.13
C ASN A 598 22.79 2.87 3.76
N ASP A 599 22.21 4.07 3.62
CA ASP A 599 21.43 4.45 2.45
C ASP A 599 22.32 4.62 1.22
N VAL A 600 23.59 4.99 1.38
CA VAL A 600 24.50 5.22 0.25
C VAL A 600 24.81 3.91 -0.48
N VAL A 601 25.08 2.84 0.30
CA VAL A 601 25.33 1.49 -0.24
C VAL A 601 24.05 0.94 -0.88
N GLU A 602 22.90 1.12 -0.24
CA GLU A 602 21.62 0.62 -0.75
C GLU A 602 21.17 1.36 -2.04
N LYS A 603 21.40 2.68 -2.13
CA LYS A 603 21.20 3.48 -3.35
C LYS A 603 22.05 2.94 -4.50
N TYR A 604 23.34 2.68 -4.26
CA TYR A 604 24.25 2.12 -5.27
C TYR A 604 23.84 0.71 -5.71
N LEU A 605 23.53 -0.18 -4.76
CA LEU A 605 23.07 -1.54 -5.07
C LEU A 605 21.78 -1.51 -5.90
N SER A 606 20.83 -0.63 -5.57
CA SER A 606 19.58 -0.47 -6.33
C SER A 606 19.86 -0.08 -7.79
N LEU A 607 20.75 0.89 -8.01
CA LEU A 607 21.19 1.29 -9.35
C LEU A 607 21.89 0.14 -10.09
N HIS A 608 22.80 -0.58 -9.43
CA HIS A 608 23.56 -1.66 -10.03
C HIS A 608 22.63 -2.82 -10.45
N VAL A 609 21.65 -3.17 -9.60
CA VAL A 609 20.61 -4.15 -9.91
C VAL A 609 19.81 -3.70 -11.14
N PHE A 610 19.36 -2.44 -11.18
CA PHE A 610 18.66 -1.88 -12.34
C PHE A 610 19.50 -1.95 -13.63
N MET A 611 20.79 -1.59 -13.56
CA MET A 611 21.69 -1.67 -14.71
C MET A 611 21.91 -3.12 -15.17
N SER A 612 21.90 -4.08 -14.24
CA SER A 612 21.98 -5.51 -14.56
C SER A 612 20.68 -6.03 -15.20
N THR A 613 19.50 -5.60 -14.71
CA THR A 613 18.20 -5.98 -15.29
C THR A 613 17.95 -5.37 -16.66
N THR A 614 18.56 -4.23 -16.95
CA THR A 614 18.51 -3.55 -18.26
C THR A 614 19.59 -4.01 -19.24
N HIS A 615 20.37 -5.04 -18.89
CA HIS A 615 21.49 -5.57 -19.69
C HIS A 615 22.62 -4.56 -19.98
N LEU A 616 22.74 -3.49 -19.19
CA LEU A 616 23.88 -2.55 -19.23
C LEU A 616 25.10 -3.11 -18.49
N LEU A 617 24.87 -4.03 -17.56
CA LEU A 617 25.90 -4.72 -16.79
C LEU A 617 25.69 -6.23 -16.82
N PRO A 618 26.75 -7.03 -16.59
CA PRO A 618 26.60 -8.46 -16.37
C PRO A 618 25.65 -8.76 -15.19
N ALA A 619 25.23 -10.02 -15.09
CA ALA A 619 24.41 -10.47 -13.98
C ALA A 619 25.13 -10.16 -12.65
N TRP A 620 24.47 -9.42 -11.76
CA TRP A 620 25.05 -9.00 -10.49
C TRP A 620 25.08 -10.12 -9.43
N ARG A 621 24.18 -11.12 -9.54
CA ARG A 621 24.05 -12.21 -8.56
C ARG A 621 25.36 -13.01 -8.36
N PRO A 622 26.06 -13.46 -9.41
CA PRO A 622 27.36 -14.11 -9.25
C PRO A 622 28.40 -13.26 -8.50
N LEU A 623 28.37 -11.94 -8.69
CA LEU A 623 29.28 -11.02 -8.00
C LEU A 623 28.92 -10.87 -6.51
N ALA A 624 27.62 -10.84 -6.19
CA ALA A 624 27.15 -10.85 -4.81
C ALA A 624 27.42 -12.18 -4.11
N ASP A 625 27.24 -13.30 -4.81
CA ASP A 625 27.55 -14.63 -4.29
C ASP A 625 29.04 -14.75 -3.99
N ALA A 626 29.92 -14.28 -4.88
CA ALA A 626 31.36 -14.26 -4.64
C ALA A 626 31.80 -13.43 -3.41
N ALA A 627 31.05 -12.38 -3.05
CA ALA A 627 31.30 -11.58 -1.85
C ALA A 627 30.80 -12.26 -0.55
N LEU A 628 29.73 -13.05 -0.67
CA LEU A 628 29.07 -13.74 0.45
C LEU A 628 29.59 -15.17 0.66
N GLU A 629 30.28 -15.76 -0.32
CA GLU A 629 30.76 -17.14 -0.30
C GLU A 629 31.91 -17.34 0.72
N ASP A 630 31.79 -18.40 1.51
CA ASP A 630 32.87 -18.87 2.37
C ASP A 630 33.85 -19.69 1.52
N GLN A 631 35.14 -19.41 1.63
CA GLN A 631 36.19 -20.12 0.90
C GLN A 631 36.38 -21.55 1.41
N GLN A 632 36.08 -21.79 2.68
CA GLN A 632 36.16 -23.12 3.30
C GLN A 632 34.80 -23.80 3.24
N HIS A 633 34.72 -24.91 2.50
CA HIS A 633 33.47 -25.66 2.25
C HIS A 633 32.78 -26.10 3.55
N GLU A 634 33.57 -26.42 4.58
CA GLU A 634 33.10 -26.81 5.91
C GLU A 634 32.31 -25.70 6.63
N THR A 635 32.56 -24.44 6.31
CA THR A 635 31.92 -23.28 6.97
C THR A 635 30.43 -23.21 6.66
N ALA A 636 30.02 -23.58 5.44
CA ALA A 636 28.61 -23.62 5.04
C ALA A 636 27.83 -24.68 5.81
N ALA A 637 28.40 -25.88 5.94
CA ALA A 637 27.81 -26.99 6.71
C ALA A 637 27.70 -26.64 8.21
N LEU A 638 28.71 -25.96 8.77
CA LEU A 638 28.69 -25.47 10.16
C LEU A 638 27.61 -24.40 10.37
N LYS A 639 27.42 -23.48 9.41
CA LYS A 639 26.35 -22.46 9.47
C LYS A 639 24.96 -23.10 9.44
N GLU A 640 24.74 -24.06 8.55
CA GLU A 640 23.48 -24.80 8.46
C GLU A 640 23.19 -25.53 9.77
N ALA A 641 24.19 -26.24 10.30
CA ALA A 641 24.04 -26.99 11.53
C ALA A 641 23.76 -26.11 12.76
N PHE A 642 24.43 -24.95 12.85
CA PHE A 642 24.17 -23.96 13.90
C PHE A 642 22.75 -23.40 13.82
N GLN A 643 22.23 -23.13 12.62
CA GLN A 643 20.86 -22.66 12.43
C GLN A 643 19.83 -23.74 12.78
N SER A 644 20.08 -24.99 12.37
CA SER A 644 19.18 -26.13 12.65
C SER A 644 19.37 -26.77 14.04
N HIS A 645 20.31 -26.28 14.85
CA HIS A 645 20.69 -26.86 16.15
C HIS A 645 21.03 -28.36 16.05
N THR A 646 21.76 -28.74 15.00
CA THR A 646 22.18 -30.12 14.75
C THR A 646 23.66 -30.28 15.05
N ALA A 647 24.05 -31.48 15.48
CA ALA A 647 25.45 -31.79 15.76
C ALA A 647 26.23 -31.98 14.45
N VAL A 648 27.45 -31.46 14.42
CA VAL A 648 28.35 -31.50 13.25
C VAL A 648 29.35 -32.64 13.40
N GLY A 649 29.67 -33.32 12.29
CA GLY A 649 30.75 -34.29 12.22
C GLY A 649 32.09 -33.62 12.52
N MET A 650 32.88 -34.20 13.41
CA MET A 650 34.21 -33.68 13.77
C MET A 650 35.33 -34.39 12.99
N ASP A 651 34.98 -35.18 11.98
CA ASP A 651 35.90 -35.82 11.06
C ASP A 651 36.53 -34.79 10.10
N GLU A 652 37.85 -34.85 9.94
CA GLU A 652 38.66 -34.08 8.98
C GLU A 652 38.96 -32.60 9.32
N ILE A 653 38.45 -32.04 10.42
CA ILE A 653 38.70 -30.64 10.79
C ILE A 653 39.81 -30.47 11.84
N SER A 654 40.62 -29.41 11.72
CA SER A 654 41.68 -29.09 12.69
C SER A 654 41.12 -28.35 13.91
N PHE A 655 41.28 -28.95 15.10
CA PHE A 655 40.80 -28.41 16.37
C PHE A 655 41.94 -28.04 17.32
N LEU A 656 41.80 -26.89 18.00
CA LEU A 656 42.59 -26.54 19.18
C LEU A 656 41.72 -26.69 20.43
N PRO A 657 42.13 -27.51 21.43
CA PRO A 657 41.41 -27.62 22.69
C PRO A 657 41.57 -26.33 23.50
N CYS A 658 40.46 -25.82 24.03
CA CYS A 658 40.41 -24.61 24.83
C CYS A 658 39.29 -24.66 25.87
N HIS A 659 39.38 -23.78 26.87
CA HIS A 659 38.37 -23.62 27.92
C HIS A 659 37.89 -22.17 27.96
N LEU A 660 36.63 -21.94 28.32
CA LEU A 660 36.18 -20.59 28.66
C LEU A 660 36.71 -20.22 30.03
N VAL A 661 37.33 -19.04 30.16
CA VAL A 661 37.84 -18.54 31.46
C VAL A 661 36.69 -18.38 32.47
N THR A 662 35.48 -18.10 31.99
CA THR A 662 34.26 -17.99 32.82
C THR A 662 33.71 -19.34 33.27
N ASN A 663 34.05 -20.43 32.59
CA ASN A 663 33.60 -21.78 32.90
C ASN A 663 34.67 -22.82 32.53
N PRO A 664 35.67 -23.06 33.41
CA PRO A 664 36.82 -23.90 33.10
C PRO A 664 36.47 -25.39 32.94
N ASP A 665 35.33 -25.84 33.46
CA ASP A 665 34.87 -27.22 33.35
C ASP A 665 34.26 -27.54 31.96
N ASP A 666 33.99 -26.52 31.14
CA ASP A 666 33.41 -26.67 29.81
C ASP A 666 34.53 -26.82 28.76
N PHE A 667 34.78 -28.06 28.34
CA PHE A 667 35.80 -28.38 27.35
C PHE A 667 35.30 -28.06 25.95
N LEU A 668 35.93 -27.10 25.28
CA LEU A 668 35.55 -26.64 23.94
C LEU A 668 36.69 -26.84 22.94
N PHE A 669 36.32 -26.98 21.69
CA PHE A 669 37.26 -26.95 20.58
C PHE A 669 37.06 -25.70 19.75
N CYS A 670 38.17 -24.99 19.53
CA CYS A 670 38.24 -23.93 18.55
C CYS A 670 38.65 -24.51 17.19
N LEU A 671 37.88 -24.19 16.16
CA LEU A 671 38.16 -24.59 14.79
C LEU A 671 39.11 -23.59 14.10
N LEU A 672 40.07 -24.10 13.35
CA LEU A 672 41.03 -23.27 12.60
C LEU A 672 40.82 -23.32 11.07
N ASN A 673 40.24 -24.37 10.50
CA ASN A 673 40.10 -24.46 9.03
C ASN A 673 38.78 -23.88 8.50
N VAL A 674 38.30 -22.79 9.10
CA VAL A 674 36.97 -22.23 8.82
C VAL A 674 37.02 -20.72 8.66
N ASP A 675 36.11 -20.18 7.85
CA ASP A 675 36.01 -18.74 7.57
C ASP A 675 35.25 -17.96 8.66
N ALA A 676 35.18 -18.53 9.86
CA ALA A 676 34.45 -17.99 11.01
C ALA A 676 35.16 -18.37 12.32
N PHE A 677 35.02 -17.54 13.35
CA PHE A 677 35.28 -17.93 14.71
C PHE A 677 34.21 -18.92 15.17
N VAL A 678 34.60 -20.17 15.39
CA VAL A 678 33.68 -21.25 15.77
C VAL A 678 34.17 -21.97 17.03
N LEU A 679 33.27 -22.10 18.00
CA LEU A 679 33.48 -22.92 19.20
C LEU A 679 32.51 -24.10 19.17
N VAL A 680 33.05 -25.30 19.34
CA VAL A 680 32.27 -26.55 19.33
C VAL A 680 32.44 -27.26 20.66
N ARG A 681 31.32 -27.65 21.27
CA ARG A 681 31.32 -28.56 22.42
C ARG A 681 31.28 -30.00 21.90
N PRO A 682 32.31 -30.82 22.14
CA PRO A 682 32.32 -32.20 21.67
C PRO A 682 31.26 -33.03 22.41
N GLY A 683 30.62 -33.95 21.69
CA GLY A 683 29.79 -35.00 22.27
C GLY A 683 30.64 -36.08 22.96
N ARG A 684 29.98 -36.98 23.70
CA ARG A 684 30.65 -38.02 24.50
C ARG A 684 31.58 -38.93 23.70
N ASP A 685 31.22 -39.18 22.45
CA ASP A 685 31.95 -40.09 21.56
C ASP A 685 33.02 -39.36 20.73
N MET A 686 33.21 -38.04 20.91
CA MET A 686 34.19 -37.18 20.23
C MET A 686 34.11 -37.16 18.68
N THR A 687 33.12 -37.83 18.10
CA THR A 687 32.87 -37.92 16.65
C THR A 687 31.92 -36.84 16.15
N ARG A 688 31.11 -36.26 17.05
CA ARG A 688 30.16 -35.19 16.75
C ARG A 688 30.21 -34.13 17.83
N GLY A 689 29.98 -32.88 17.45
CA GLY A 689 29.98 -31.75 18.38
C GLY A 689 28.85 -30.77 18.11
N ASP A 690 28.46 -30.03 19.16
CA ASP A 690 27.43 -28.99 19.10
C ASP A 690 28.08 -27.61 18.99
N VAL A 691 27.71 -26.83 17.97
CA VAL A 691 28.28 -25.52 17.68
C VAL A 691 27.75 -24.50 18.69
N GLN A 692 28.60 -24.05 19.62
CA GLN A 692 28.21 -23.09 20.67
C GLN A 692 28.28 -21.64 20.19
N ARG A 693 29.23 -21.33 19.30
CA ARG A 693 29.45 -20.00 18.73
C ARG A 693 29.86 -20.13 17.28
N LEU A 694 29.33 -19.25 16.44
CA LEU A 694 29.73 -19.08 15.04
C LEU A 694 29.62 -17.60 14.66
N VAL A 695 30.75 -16.95 14.39
CA VAL A 695 30.80 -15.53 14.01
C VAL A 695 31.84 -15.33 12.90
N PRO A 696 31.57 -14.60 11.81
CA PRO A 696 32.58 -14.29 10.79
C PRO A 696 33.82 -13.60 11.37
N LEU A 697 35.03 -13.99 10.94
CA LEU A 697 36.29 -13.48 11.52
C LEU A 697 36.50 -11.98 11.28
N HIS A 698 36.02 -11.42 10.18
CA HIS A 698 36.08 -9.96 9.92
C HIS A 698 35.28 -9.13 10.93
N LEU A 699 34.35 -9.73 11.69
CA LEU A 699 33.61 -9.07 12.77
C LEU A 699 34.25 -9.26 14.14
N THR A 700 35.29 -10.08 14.27
CA THR A 700 35.94 -10.35 15.55
C THR A 700 37.26 -9.61 15.67
N THR A 701 37.67 -9.32 16.91
CA THR A 701 39.01 -8.83 17.22
C THR A 701 39.62 -9.72 18.30
N ALA A 702 40.75 -10.34 17.98
CA ALA A 702 41.45 -11.24 18.90
C ALA A 702 42.73 -10.56 19.43
N TYR A 703 42.98 -10.67 20.74
CA TYR A 703 44.19 -10.16 21.38
C TYR A 703 44.62 -11.07 22.54
N ALA A 704 45.92 -11.14 22.81
CA ALA A 704 46.44 -11.91 23.95
C ALA A 704 46.23 -11.16 25.27
N ASP A 705 46.02 -11.89 26.37
CA ASP A 705 45.99 -11.30 27.71
C ASP A 705 47.39 -10.81 28.11
N THR A 706 47.45 -9.62 28.72
CA THR A 706 48.70 -9.00 29.17
C THR A 706 49.36 -9.70 30.37
N ARG A 707 48.60 -10.46 31.16
CA ARG A 707 49.04 -11.10 32.40
C ARG A 707 49.24 -12.60 32.26
N GLU A 708 48.46 -13.24 31.39
CA GLU A 708 48.48 -14.69 31.20
C GLU A 708 48.57 -15.06 29.70
N PRO A 709 49.75 -15.44 29.20
CA PRO A 709 49.99 -15.64 27.76
C PRO A 709 49.28 -16.86 27.17
N SER A 710 48.70 -17.72 27.99
CA SER A 710 47.82 -18.84 27.61
C SER A 710 46.39 -18.40 27.31
N ILE A 711 46.01 -17.15 27.55
CA ILE A 711 44.66 -16.62 27.33
C ILE A 711 44.61 -15.73 26.07
N VAL A 712 43.62 -16.00 25.21
CA VAL A 712 43.26 -15.14 24.08
C VAL A 712 41.84 -14.62 24.27
N HIS A 713 41.67 -13.31 24.18
CA HIS A 713 40.38 -12.65 24.19
C HIS A 713 39.90 -12.45 22.76
N VAL A 714 38.67 -12.88 22.47
CA VAL A 714 38.00 -12.66 21.19
C VAL A 714 36.78 -11.78 21.42
N SER A 715 36.89 -10.51 21.03
CA SER A 715 35.78 -9.56 21.07
C SER A 715 34.92 -9.68 19.82
N ILE A 716 33.62 -9.94 20.03
CA ILE A 716 32.58 -10.11 19.00
C ILE A 716 31.74 -8.84 18.87
N SER A 717 31.53 -8.12 19.97
CA SER A 717 30.87 -6.81 20.01
C SER A 717 31.46 -6.00 21.18
N PRO A 718 31.20 -4.68 21.26
CA PRO A 718 31.66 -3.86 22.39
C PRO A 718 31.20 -4.39 23.76
N SER A 719 30.14 -5.20 23.79
CA SER A 719 29.55 -5.80 25.00
C SER A 719 29.83 -7.28 25.19
N THR A 720 30.45 -7.97 24.21
CA THR A 720 30.67 -9.41 24.25
C THR A 720 32.11 -9.78 23.88
N THR A 721 32.85 -10.28 24.86
CA THR A 721 34.21 -10.79 24.69
C THR A 721 34.28 -12.18 25.29
N GLU A 722 34.72 -13.14 24.48
CA GLU A 722 34.93 -14.53 24.91
C GLU A 722 36.42 -14.70 25.23
N SER A 723 36.74 -15.11 26.45
CA SER A 723 38.12 -15.34 26.90
C SER A 723 38.43 -16.84 26.86
N LEU A 724 39.37 -17.23 26.00
CA LEU A 724 39.74 -18.62 25.76
C LEU A 724 41.08 -18.93 26.41
N LEU A 725 41.11 -19.92 27.31
CA LEU A 725 42.32 -20.47 27.91
C LEU A 725 42.79 -21.69 27.11
N PHE A 726 44.04 -21.64 26.62
CA PHE A 726 44.70 -22.73 25.92
C PHE A 726 45.68 -23.47 26.85
N GLN A 727 45.96 -24.73 26.52
CA GLN A 727 46.82 -25.61 27.33
C GLN A 727 48.30 -25.16 27.39
N SER A 728 48.74 -24.32 26.46
CA SER A 728 50.09 -23.75 26.45
C SER A 728 50.08 -22.35 25.81
N PRO A 729 51.05 -21.48 26.17
CA PRO A 729 51.19 -20.17 25.53
C PRO A 729 51.52 -20.28 24.03
N GLU A 730 52.20 -21.36 23.61
CA GLU A 730 52.47 -21.63 22.18
C GLU A 730 51.17 -21.89 21.40
N MET A 731 50.22 -22.64 21.99
CA MET A 731 48.90 -22.88 21.38
C MET A 731 48.06 -21.60 21.33
N ALA A 732 48.08 -20.77 22.37
CA ALA A 732 47.42 -19.47 22.38
C ALA A 732 48.00 -18.54 21.29
N GLN A 733 49.33 -18.51 21.15
CA GLN A 733 50.00 -17.73 20.10
C GLN A 733 49.65 -18.24 18.69
N GLN A 734 49.59 -19.57 18.51
CA GLN A 734 49.18 -20.18 17.25
C GLN A 734 47.73 -19.82 16.90
N ALA A 735 46.80 -19.88 17.86
CA ALA A 735 45.41 -19.47 17.67
C ALA A 735 45.29 -17.99 17.29
N LEU A 736 46.00 -17.11 17.99
CA LEU A 736 45.98 -15.66 17.72
C LEU A 736 46.56 -15.32 16.33
N LEU A 737 47.70 -15.92 15.97
CA LEU A 737 48.30 -15.76 14.65
C LEU A 737 47.34 -16.25 13.56
N HIS A 738 46.68 -17.38 13.81
CA HIS A 738 45.72 -17.93 12.88
C HIS A 738 44.50 -17.03 12.70
N PHE A 739 43.85 -16.56 13.78
CA PHE A 739 42.70 -15.65 13.70
C PHE A 739 43.02 -14.36 12.96
N THR A 740 44.20 -13.77 13.22
CA THR A 740 44.64 -12.54 12.55
C THR A 740 44.94 -12.78 11.06
N THR A 741 45.59 -13.89 10.72
CA THR A 741 45.89 -14.25 9.32
C THR A 741 44.62 -14.56 8.53
N MET A 742 43.71 -15.35 9.09
CA MET A 742 42.44 -15.69 8.44
C MET A 742 41.51 -14.48 8.32
N LYS A 743 41.45 -13.63 9.36
CA LYS A 743 40.69 -12.37 9.32
C LYS A 743 41.19 -11.48 8.17
N THR A 744 42.49 -11.22 8.11
CA THR A 744 43.07 -10.35 7.06
C THR A 744 42.88 -10.93 5.66
N ALA A 745 42.99 -12.25 5.49
CA ALA A 745 42.68 -12.93 4.24
C ALA A 745 41.19 -12.80 3.85
N GLN A 746 40.28 -12.98 4.80
CA GLN A 746 38.83 -12.83 4.61
C GLN A 746 38.45 -11.39 4.25
N GLU A 747 38.98 -10.40 4.97
CA GLU A 747 38.75 -8.98 4.70
C GLU A 747 39.26 -8.59 3.30
N ALA A 748 40.48 -9.00 2.94
CA ALA A 748 41.04 -8.73 1.62
C ALA A 748 40.23 -9.38 0.49
N ARG A 749 39.73 -10.60 0.70
CA ARG A 749 38.87 -11.31 -0.27
C ARG A 749 37.55 -10.58 -0.47
N LYS A 750 36.85 -10.26 0.62
CA LYS A 750 35.56 -9.54 0.57
C LYS A 750 35.71 -8.17 -0.08
N TRP A 751 36.76 -7.43 0.27
CA TRP A 751 37.02 -6.14 -0.37
C TRP A 751 37.34 -6.26 -1.85
N ARG A 752 38.11 -7.26 -2.29
CA ARG A 752 38.31 -7.51 -3.73
C ARG A 752 37.00 -7.78 -4.46
N ALA A 753 36.10 -8.58 -3.87
CA ALA A 753 34.79 -8.83 -4.45
C ALA A 753 33.95 -7.54 -4.55
N ILE A 754 33.94 -6.72 -3.51
CA ILE A 754 33.26 -5.41 -3.52
C ILE A 754 33.91 -4.46 -4.54
N GLU A 755 35.23 -4.41 -4.63
CA GLU A 755 35.96 -3.62 -5.64
C GLU A 755 35.62 -4.07 -7.06
N THR A 756 35.47 -5.37 -7.33
CA THR A 756 35.01 -5.85 -8.64
C THR A 756 33.58 -5.39 -8.94
N LEU A 757 32.71 -5.34 -7.93
CA LEU A 757 31.34 -4.84 -8.04
C LEU A 757 31.27 -3.31 -8.20
N LEU A 758 32.25 -2.57 -7.69
CA LEU A 758 32.38 -1.12 -7.87
C LEU A 758 32.98 -0.76 -9.25
N ASN A 759 33.93 -1.56 -9.75
CA ASN A 759 34.72 -1.23 -10.95
C ASN A 759 34.24 -1.88 -12.25
N GLY A 760 33.58 -3.04 -12.21
CA GLY A 760 33.16 -3.79 -13.41
C GLY A 760 31.79 -3.37 -13.90
#